data_AF-A0A2M7V7I0-F1
#
_entry.id   AF-A0A2M7V7I0-F1
#
_cell.length_a   1.000
_cell.length_b   1.000
_cell.length_c   1.000
_cell.angle_alpha   90.00
_cell.angle_beta   90.00
_cell.angle_gamma   90.00
#
_symmetry.space_group_name_H-M   'P 1'
#
loop_
_entity.id
_entity.type
_entity.pdbx_description
1 polymer ?
#
loop_
_entity_poly.entity_id
_entity_poly.type
_entity_poly.pdbx_seq_one_letter_code
_entity_poly.pdbx_strand_id
1 'polypeptide(L)'
;MKIKNGMRQSDISRLRGEALKANKKADGMVERGETTTLQEAIDILQAIDERQEKIKNNLLQNEKTWRLSPEDEGDPRVMSKFAKNREAKIAGMARERLRLYQEEMEKQGKTAFQTPEEYQEKLEEEKYNIKYFPVLFVSTPHIEPGVSGTFGGEPTPLMYATAVLDRYTRIDEFPSLKTPDVKAVLNPAVYDKEFENSLVSYVKKFKPKVIGISNISEGHHFALKIAETIKRLSPETIIVMGGAHEDGTNPEVYKRASEQVKTKSKPNFAGVRPPTETYELSKEHMAKMEKVRTFAKDEERELIDFVVSGDAPYLLMELMKTIADNPDASADELKKIIFERKGELSKIEGSGDLFFYDREQQKIQDIEISGTPLDRNNLPFMFRARLARENRYPIFKNKKTAQVMACVGCIESCEFCFESASQTLYGVPKLQQRKPENVLKELDLLKEQDYEAIFFDDSTFTQNPHATNQLMKLMTERRKKTGEYFEWGCQTTIRSVDPEQRQGLLKKMAEAGCTYIYFGLEQAEPDIEHVQKASKFPIHKKSWTETFEAVCQSANEAGIRVGCSLQFGLKETPSQWQKTIDLVKKMYEAGYIGKNSVAINTNTPYPETEQWIKLAKQEGELPDYREKLKRHPRFETSHQFSSLAWENADEIYALAKPQLGEALVGVSFSNKEIEQCIERYRNIFERDFYINDEVYQEYLEGKHEGIHFNSAAIAVPFAEAREVAKKVFEKESELTEEEKSTILDEARKKAAELINLFDERGVAFGRNTTEAASFVYWLAGLQKGDKVVLTNGENLSIQRLFELHLDHGNPKRNDGWSAWPTWYSERDQKYQEVLPDKTGVETVVIEAITADIEKLEQEMREQIDENTKVFVFSHVLRDSGRELPVKQIVEIARKVKAEKNPQNPDLFVLVDGAQALGNVPKIDFAELGCDAYVATPHKTMKSEVVGLLYFNPDNPKIQENLKRMNNLYYRDEQVVLDGVFDERLGVEANVADSISYADVAGFSEAINQLKSRGLEGNNFSKIAQARQETKDYFTGELRNLNIGVEFPEVDNPTSFIVNFRIEGKNQKEVAKKLAEKGAFVSFIDRNPDDQNAKYFRASFQPDNTREEVDKFISALREVIS
;
A
#
# COMPACT_ATOMS: atom_id res chain seq x y z
N MET A 1 51.95 15.59 -29.87
CA MET A 1 51.18 14.36 -29.60
C MET A 1 49.84 14.33 -30.34
N LYS A 2 48.90 15.26 -30.12
CA LYS A 2 47.57 15.23 -30.78
C LYS A 2 47.58 15.31 -32.33
N ILE A 3 48.63 15.87 -32.94
CA ILE A 3 48.87 15.82 -34.41
C ILE A 3 49.17 14.38 -34.90
N LYS A 4 49.83 13.55 -34.10
CA LYS A 4 50.04 12.12 -34.42
C LYS A 4 48.73 11.31 -34.35
N ASN A 5 47.66 11.84 -33.73
CA ASN A 5 46.38 11.16 -33.50
C ASN A 5 45.22 11.70 -34.38
N GLY A 6 45.51 12.37 -35.51
CA GLY A 6 44.50 12.72 -36.52
C GLY A 6 43.63 13.96 -36.24
N MET A 7 44.00 14.80 -35.26
CA MET A 7 43.24 16.01 -34.93
C MET A 7 43.46 17.12 -36.00
N ARG A 8 42.37 17.74 -36.48
CA ARG A 8 42.42 18.75 -37.57
C ARG A 8 43.22 19.98 -37.17
N GLN A 9 43.95 20.57 -38.12
CA GLN A 9 44.84 21.72 -37.91
C GLN A 9 44.09 22.97 -37.37
N SER A 10 42.81 23.13 -37.73
CA SER A 10 41.93 24.18 -37.23
C SER A 10 41.66 24.07 -35.73
N ASP A 11 41.44 22.84 -35.24
CA ASP A 11 41.16 22.57 -33.82
C ASP A 11 42.41 22.80 -32.96
N ILE A 12 43.59 22.51 -33.53
CA ILE A 12 44.89 22.76 -32.89
C ILE A 12 45.17 24.26 -32.74
N SER A 13 44.92 25.04 -33.79
CA SER A 13 45.09 26.50 -33.74
C SER A 13 44.14 27.16 -32.74
N ARG A 14 42.90 26.65 -32.64
CA ARG A 14 41.93 27.09 -31.61
C ARG A 14 42.43 26.80 -30.20
N LEU A 15 42.84 25.55 -29.92
CA LEU A 15 43.37 25.15 -28.62
C LEU A 15 44.65 25.91 -28.23
N ARG A 16 45.54 26.19 -29.19
CA ARG A 16 46.71 27.06 -28.95
C ARG A 16 46.30 28.48 -28.58
N GLY A 17 45.31 29.04 -29.27
CA GLY A 17 44.78 30.37 -28.96
C GLY A 17 44.13 30.47 -27.58
N GLU A 18 43.42 29.41 -27.17
CA GLU A 18 42.83 29.29 -25.83
C GLU A 18 43.92 29.19 -24.74
N ALA A 19 44.93 28.34 -24.94
CA ALA A 19 46.07 28.20 -24.02
C ALA A 19 46.88 29.50 -23.86
N LEU A 20 47.11 30.24 -24.96
CA LEU A 20 47.82 31.53 -24.89
C LEU A 20 47.04 32.60 -24.10
N LYS A 21 45.70 32.60 -24.23
CA LYS A 21 44.82 33.50 -23.47
C LYS A 21 44.81 33.15 -21.98
N ALA A 22 44.79 31.86 -21.65
CA ALA A 22 44.85 31.39 -20.27
C ALA A 22 46.18 31.78 -19.60
N ASN A 23 47.31 31.56 -20.28
CA ASN A 23 48.63 31.97 -19.77
C ASN A 23 48.72 33.48 -19.55
N LYS A 24 48.24 34.32 -20.49
CA LYS A 24 48.21 35.78 -20.29
C LYS A 24 47.37 36.22 -19.09
N LYS A 25 46.23 35.56 -18.84
CA LYS A 25 45.42 35.83 -17.64
C LYS A 25 46.15 35.44 -16.36
N ALA A 26 46.82 34.29 -16.39
CA ALA A 26 47.57 33.75 -15.27
C ALA A 26 48.81 34.62 -14.94
N ASP A 27 49.57 35.05 -15.95
CA ASP A 27 50.68 36.00 -15.82
C ASP A 27 50.22 37.29 -15.14
N GLY A 28 49.08 37.84 -15.59
CA GLY A 28 48.51 39.04 -14.98
C GLY A 28 48.05 38.85 -13.53
N MET A 29 47.70 37.63 -13.09
CA MET A 29 47.37 37.35 -11.68
C MET A 29 48.62 37.32 -10.80
N VAL A 30 49.72 36.75 -11.32
CA VAL A 30 51.03 36.76 -10.64
C VAL A 30 51.55 38.19 -10.53
N GLU A 31 51.48 38.99 -11.59
CA GLU A 31 51.90 40.40 -11.59
C GLU A 31 51.11 41.28 -10.60
N ARG A 32 49.83 40.97 -10.39
CA ARG A 32 48.97 41.66 -9.40
C ARG A 32 49.15 41.13 -7.96
N GLY A 33 50.03 40.14 -7.76
CA GLY A 33 50.28 39.52 -6.45
C GLY A 33 49.10 38.70 -5.93
N GLU A 34 48.20 38.25 -6.80
CA GLU A 34 47.05 37.41 -6.43
C GLU A 34 47.47 35.96 -6.16
N THR A 35 48.57 35.50 -6.76
CA THR A 35 49.19 34.18 -6.56
C THR A 35 50.71 34.30 -6.59
N THR A 36 51.41 33.28 -6.11
CA THR A 36 52.88 33.24 -6.05
C THR A 36 53.52 32.62 -7.30
N THR A 37 52.81 31.75 -8.02
CA THR A 37 53.31 31.11 -9.24
C THR A 37 52.30 31.19 -10.40
N LEU A 38 52.83 31.12 -11.64
CA LEU A 38 52.01 31.08 -12.85
C LEU A 38 51.10 29.85 -12.87
N GLN A 39 51.59 28.73 -12.37
CA GLN A 39 50.85 27.48 -12.34
C GLN A 39 49.69 27.52 -11.33
N GLU A 40 49.87 28.15 -10.16
CA GLU A 40 48.77 28.42 -9.21
C GLU A 40 47.69 29.30 -9.83
N ALA A 41 48.08 30.30 -10.62
CA ALA A 41 47.14 31.15 -11.33
C ALA A 41 46.34 30.37 -12.39
N ILE A 42 46.98 29.43 -13.09
CA ILE A 42 46.29 28.53 -14.03
C ILE A 42 45.28 27.63 -13.30
N ASP A 43 45.62 27.08 -12.14
CA ASP A 43 44.72 26.22 -11.37
C ASP A 43 43.51 26.99 -10.84
N ILE A 44 43.71 28.21 -10.34
CA ILE A 44 42.61 29.08 -9.92
C ILE A 44 41.70 29.39 -11.12
N LEU A 45 42.26 29.64 -12.30
CA LEU A 45 41.47 29.89 -13.51
C LEU A 45 40.68 28.65 -13.93
N GLN A 46 41.27 27.45 -13.84
CA GLN A 46 40.56 26.19 -14.10
C GLN A 46 39.43 25.96 -13.11
N ALA A 47 39.67 26.16 -11.81
CA ALA A 47 38.64 26.02 -10.78
C ALA A 47 37.50 27.05 -10.95
N ILE A 48 37.83 28.28 -11.40
CA ILE A 48 36.83 29.27 -11.78
C ILE A 48 35.99 28.78 -12.97
N ASP A 49 36.62 28.24 -14.01
CA ASP A 49 35.93 27.73 -15.20
C ASP A 49 35.04 26.52 -14.84
N GLU A 50 35.55 25.57 -14.04
CA GLU A 50 34.78 24.43 -13.52
C GLU A 50 33.61 24.86 -12.64
N ARG A 51 33.80 25.86 -11.77
CA ARG A 51 32.71 26.44 -10.99
C ARG A 51 31.68 27.09 -11.88
N GLN A 52 32.11 27.85 -12.89
CA GLN A 52 31.19 28.47 -13.86
C GLN A 52 30.42 27.43 -14.65
N GLU A 53 31.06 26.31 -14.99
CA GLU A 53 30.43 25.18 -15.67
C GLU A 53 29.48 24.42 -14.74
N LYS A 54 29.84 24.23 -13.47
CA LYS A 54 28.95 23.68 -12.43
C LYS A 54 27.74 24.59 -12.22
N ILE A 55 27.92 25.90 -12.20
CA ILE A 55 26.83 26.90 -12.18
C ILE A 55 26.00 26.80 -13.46
N LYS A 56 26.64 26.66 -14.62
CA LYS A 56 25.93 26.59 -15.91
C LYS A 56 25.08 25.31 -16.05
N ASN A 57 25.60 24.18 -15.56
CA ASN A 57 25.04 22.83 -15.76
C ASN A 57 24.14 22.37 -14.61
N ASN A 58 24.40 22.81 -13.37
CA ASN A 58 23.64 22.41 -12.18
C ASN A 58 22.79 23.52 -11.57
N LEU A 59 22.83 24.74 -12.12
CA LEU A 59 21.88 25.79 -11.78
C LEU A 59 20.92 26.04 -12.94
N LEU A 60 19.64 26.17 -12.61
CA LEU A 60 18.60 26.59 -13.54
C LEU A 60 18.88 27.99 -14.09
N GLN A 61 18.25 28.32 -15.22
CA GLN A 61 18.53 29.52 -16.01
C GLN A 61 18.44 30.84 -15.21
N ASN A 62 17.72 30.80 -14.10
CA ASN A 62 17.24 31.87 -13.24
C ASN A 62 17.89 31.82 -11.85
N GLU A 63 18.24 30.62 -11.34
CA GLU A 63 19.24 30.43 -10.27
C GLU A 63 20.60 31.08 -10.62
N LYS A 64 20.90 31.27 -11.91
CA LYS A 64 22.08 32.03 -12.40
C LYS A 64 22.07 33.51 -12.00
N THR A 65 20.92 34.05 -11.57
CA THR A 65 20.72 35.45 -11.14
C THR A 65 20.20 35.59 -9.72
N TRP A 66 19.93 34.47 -9.04
CA TRP A 66 19.07 34.42 -7.86
C TRP A 66 19.83 33.84 -6.65
N ARG A 67 19.51 34.36 -5.47
CA ARG A 67 20.25 34.14 -4.23
C ARG A 67 19.49 33.14 -3.36
N LEU A 68 20.19 32.14 -2.81
CA LEU A 68 19.58 31.09 -1.97
C LEU A 68 19.25 31.62 -0.56
N SER A 69 19.92 32.69 -0.13
CA SER A 69 19.60 33.46 1.07
C SER A 69 19.49 34.96 0.76
N PRO A 70 18.62 35.72 1.43
CA PRO A 70 18.58 37.18 1.32
C PRO A 70 19.92 37.87 1.64
N GLU A 71 20.80 37.20 2.39
CA GLU A 71 22.12 37.71 2.81
C GLU A 71 23.24 37.43 1.80
N ASP A 72 22.99 36.66 0.74
CA ASP A 72 24.05 36.48 -0.25
C ASP A 72 24.37 37.87 -0.83
N GLU A 73 25.60 38.35 -0.69
CA GLU A 73 26.08 39.58 -1.33
C GLU A 73 27.22 39.20 -2.28
N GLY A 74 27.01 39.35 -3.60
CA GLY A 74 27.98 38.96 -4.63
C GLY A 74 27.44 37.99 -5.69
N ASP A 75 27.99 38.02 -6.90
CA ASP A 75 27.56 37.13 -7.97
C ASP A 75 28.04 35.69 -7.67
N PRO A 76 27.17 34.65 -7.62
CA PRO A 76 27.61 33.28 -7.33
C PRO A 76 28.67 32.76 -8.32
N ARG A 77 28.79 33.38 -9.50
CA ARG A 77 29.82 33.11 -10.53
C ARG A 77 31.20 33.65 -10.15
N VAL A 78 31.30 34.52 -9.15
CA VAL A 78 32.55 35.11 -8.68
C VAL A 78 33.04 34.34 -7.47
N MET A 79 34.25 33.76 -7.56
CA MET A 79 34.89 33.11 -6.42
C MET A 79 35.40 34.14 -5.42
N SER A 80 35.10 33.93 -4.14
CA SER A 80 35.66 34.72 -3.04
C SER A 80 37.19 34.55 -2.99
N LYS A 81 37.88 35.53 -2.40
CA LYS A 81 39.34 35.46 -2.20
C LYS A 81 39.74 34.21 -1.39
N PHE A 82 38.93 33.85 -0.41
CA PHE A 82 39.12 32.64 0.38
C PHE A 82 39.05 31.38 -0.48
N ALA A 83 38.01 31.24 -1.31
CA ALA A 83 37.84 30.09 -2.21
C ALA A 83 39.02 29.97 -3.18
N LYS A 84 39.45 31.09 -3.81
CA LYS A 84 40.63 31.11 -4.69
C LYS A 84 41.90 30.60 -3.99
N ASN A 85 42.17 31.11 -2.79
CA ASN A 85 43.33 30.70 -2.00
C ASN A 85 43.27 29.21 -1.62
N ARG A 86 42.07 28.71 -1.30
CA ARG A 86 41.86 27.30 -0.99
C ARG A 86 42.17 26.42 -2.19
N GLU A 87 41.66 26.74 -3.38
CA GLU A 87 41.91 25.94 -4.59
C GLU A 87 43.39 25.90 -4.95
N ALA A 88 44.09 27.04 -4.85
CA ALA A 88 45.54 27.07 -5.07
C ALA A 88 46.29 26.14 -4.10
N LYS A 89 45.90 26.15 -2.81
CA LYS A 89 46.49 25.28 -1.80
C LYS A 89 46.22 23.80 -2.08
N ILE A 90 44.99 23.45 -2.48
CA ILE A 90 44.60 22.08 -2.84
C ILE A 90 45.41 21.59 -4.05
N ALA A 91 45.52 22.39 -5.10
CA ALA A 91 46.29 22.04 -6.29
C ALA A 91 47.78 21.83 -5.97
N GLY A 92 48.35 22.67 -5.13
CA GLY A 92 49.73 22.50 -4.63
C GLY A 92 49.93 21.18 -3.88
N MET A 93 49.01 20.86 -2.96
CA MET A 93 49.05 19.61 -2.20
C MET A 93 48.87 18.37 -3.08
N ALA A 94 47.96 18.42 -4.05
CA ALA A 94 47.72 17.32 -4.99
C ALA A 94 48.98 17.00 -5.82
N ARG A 95 49.66 18.04 -6.34
CA ARG A 95 50.91 17.87 -7.07
C ARG A 95 52.01 17.27 -6.20
N GLU A 96 52.14 17.72 -4.97
CA GLU A 96 53.16 17.18 -4.06
C GLU A 96 52.91 15.70 -3.76
N ARG A 97 51.66 15.28 -3.56
CA ARG A 97 51.30 13.85 -3.41
C ARG A 97 51.66 13.04 -4.65
N LEU A 98 51.33 13.53 -5.85
CA LEU A 98 51.69 12.84 -7.09
C LEU A 98 53.20 12.80 -7.31
N ARG A 99 53.93 13.85 -6.93
CA ARG A 99 55.40 13.89 -6.99
C ARG A 99 56.01 12.81 -6.09
N LEU A 100 55.54 12.70 -4.85
CA LEU A 100 56.00 11.65 -3.92
C LEU A 100 55.63 10.25 -4.43
N TYR A 101 54.43 10.06 -4.99
CA TYR A 101 54.03 8.80 -5.63
C TYR A 101 54.92 8.45 -6.84
N GLN A 102 55.29 9.44 -7.66
CA GLN A 102 56.25 9.25 -8.76
C GLN A 102 57.60 8.77 -8.26
N GLU A 103 58.17 9.45 -7.26
CA GLU A 103 59.44 9.07 -6.66
C GLU A 103 59.40 7.65 -6.07
N GLU A 104 58.27 7.25 -5.49
CA GLU A 104 58.09 5.90 -4.94
C GLU A 104 58.01 4.83 -6.02
N MET A 105 57.27 5.08 -7.10
CA MET A 105 57.20 4.17 -8.25
C MET A 105 58.56 4.03 -8.95
N GLU A 106 59.30 5.14 -9.10
CA GLU A 106 60.65 5.15 -9.66
C GLU A 106 61.62 4.33 -8.81
N LYS A 107 61.55 4.43 -7.48
CA LYS A 107 62.33 3.57 -6.56
C LYS A 107 62.00 2.08 -6.72
N GLN A 108 60.78 1.75 -7.15
CA GLN A 108 60.36 0.38 -7.47
C GLN A 108 60.66 -0.05 -8.92
N GLY A 109 61.34 0.80 -9.70
CA GLY A 109 61.66 0.53 -11.11
C GLY A 109 60.45 0.60 -12.04
N LYS A 110 59.37 1.28 -11.63
CA LYS A 110 58.12 1.43 -12.39
C LYS A 110 57.93 2.88 -12.84
N THR A 111 57.30 3.07 -14.00
CA THR A 111 56.85 4.39 -14.44
C THR A 111 55.49 4.68 -13.81
N ALA A 112 55.36 5.79 -13.08
CA ALA A 112 54.13 6.12 -12.34
C ALA A 112 52.95 6.50 -13.25
N PHE A 113 53.21 7.14 -14.38
CA PHE A 113 52.20 7.54 -15.36
C PHE A 113 52.73 7.32 -16.77
N GLN A 114 51.95 6.66 -17.62
CA GLN A 114 52.33 6.33 -18.99
C GLN A 114 52.07 7.49 -19.95
N THR A 115 51.13 8.38 -19.61
CA THR A 115 50.74 9.52 -20.44
C THR A 115 50.56 10.81 -19.62
N PRO A 116 50.73 11.99 -20.24
CA PRO A 116 50.35 13.26 -19.60
C PRO A 116 48.87 13.33 -19.21
N GLU A 117 47.99 12.70 -20.01
CA GLU A 117 46.56 12.61 -19.73
C GLU A 117 46.28 11.84 -18.43
N GLU A 118 46.96 10.71 -18.21
CA GLU A 118 46.84 9.90 -16.99
C GLU A 118 47.31 10.67 -15.73
N TYR A 119 48.39 11.45 -15.84
CA TYR A 119 48.81 12.34 -14.76
C TYR A 119 47.75 13.40 -14.43
N GLN A 120 47.12 13.99 -15.45
CA GLN A 120 46.07 14.99 -15.23
C GLN A 120 44.82 14.37 -14.61
N GLU A 121 44.41 13.18 -15.05
CA GLU A 121 43.28 12.46 -14.44
C GLU A 121 43.56 12.15 -12.96
N LYS A 122 44.77 11.66 -12.65
CA LYS A 122 45.18 11.42 -11.26
C LYS A 122 45.29 12.71 -10.45
N LEU A 123 45.69 13.82 -11.07
CA LEU A 123 45.77 15.13 -10.40
C LEU A 123 44.37 15.63 -10.01
N GLU A 124 43.38 15.49 -10.89
CA GLU A 124 42.00 15.84 -10.57
C GLU A 124 41.41 14.91 -9.50
N GLU A 125 41.74 13.62 -9.54
CA GLU A 125 41.36 12.67 -8.49
C GLU A 125 41.95 13.06 -7.12
N GLU A 126 43.24 13.43 -7.06
CA GLU A 126 43.88 13.88 -5.82
C GLU A 126 43.31 15.22 -5.34
N LYS A 127 43.08 16.18 -6.23
CA LYS A 127 42.40 17.44 -5.89
C LYS A 127 41.03 17.16 -5.27
N TYR A 128 40.25 16.26 -5.88
CA TYR A 128 38.96 15.86 -5.36
C TYR A 128 39.08 15.19 -3.98
N ASN A 129 40.00 14.25 -3.79
CA ASN A 129 40.22 13.53 -2.53
C ASN A 129 40.73 14.44 -1.40
N ILE A 130 41.50 15.48 -1.73
CA ILE A 130 41.94 16.51 -0.79
C ILE A 130 40.78 17.44 -0.47
N LYS A 131 40.01 17.88 -1.47
CA LYS A 131 38.95 18.87 -1.31
C LYS A 131 37.71 18.30 -0.64
N TYR A 132 37.29 17.08 -0.96
CA TYR A 132 35.99 16.57 -0.57
C TYR A 132 36.08 15.42 0.42
N PHE A 133 35.03 15.24 1.21
CA PHE A 133 34.74 13.99 1.91
C PHE A 133 33.25 13.65 1.74
N PRO A 134 32.89 12.38 1.49
CA PRO A 134 31.51 12.04 1.16
C PRO A 134 30.61 12.02 2.41
N VAL A 135 29.42 12.60 2.27
CA VAL A 135 28.37 12.63 3.31
C VAL A 135 27.08 12.03 2.75
N LEU A 136 26.38 11.22 3.55
CA LEU A 136 25.07 10.69 3.21
C LEU A 136 24.06 11.08 4.29
N PHE A 137 22.84 11.45 3.91
CA PHE A 137 21.75 11.64 4.86
C PHE A 137 20.65 10.63 4.63
N VAL A 138 20.01 10.17 5.70
CA VAL A 138 18.93 9.19 5.67
C VAL A 138 17.82 9.65 6.62
N SER A 139 16.59 9.75 6.13
CA SER A 139 15.41 9.87 6.98
C SER A 139 14.94 8.47 7.37
N THR A 140 14.61 8.25 8.64
CA THR A 140 14.17 6.95 9.11
C THR A 140 12.77 6.62 8.57
N PRO A 141 12.56 5.40 8.04
CA PRO A 141 11.20 4.92 7.77
C PRO A 141 10.35 4.96 9.04
N HIS A 142 9.04 5.15 8.85
CA HIS A 142 8.03 5.07 9.90
C HIS A 142 6.92 4.06 9.56
N ILE A 143 7.06 3.34 8.44
CA ILE A 143 6.08 2.39 7.94
C ILE A 143 6.72 1.01 7.80
N GLU A 144 5.96 -0.03 8.15
CA GLU A 144 6.37 -1.42 7.98
C GLU A 144 6.01 -1.96 6.60
N PRO A 145 6.72 -2.99 6.10
CA PRO A 145 6.33 -3.70 4.88
C PRO A 145 4.88 -4.21 4.96
N GLY A 146 4.10 -3.99 3.91
CA GLY A 146 2.71 -4.45 3.81
C GLY A 146 1.68 -3.54 4.49
N VAL A 147 2.09 -2.46 5.15
CA VAL A 147 1.16 -1.48 5.72
C VAL A 147 0.81 -0.43 4.66
N SER A 148 -0.47 -0.35 4.30
CA SER A 148 -0.98 0.71 3.44
C SER A 148 -1.34 1.95 4.24
N GLY A 149 -1.25 3.14 3.61
CA GLY A 149 -2.02 4.29 4.10
C GLY A 149 -1.34 5.48 4.68
N THR A 150 -0.07 5.67 4.39
CA THR A 150 0.66 6.86 4.84
C THR A 150 0.98 7.76 3.67
N PHE A 151 0.80 9.07 3.86
CA PHE A 151 1.29 10.07 2.94
C PHE A 151 2.84 10.12 3.03
N GLY A 152 3.52 9.55 2.04
CA GLY A 152 4.98 9.67 1.95
C GLY A 152 5.38 11.11 1.64
N GLY A 153 5.85 11.86 2.64
CA GLY A 153 6.33 13.24 2.49
C GLY A 153 7.84 13.35 2.31
N GLU A 154 8.32 14.55 1.98
CA GLU A 154 9.72 14.97 2.08
C GLU A 154 10.15 15.04 3.56
N PRO A 155 11.41 14.74 3.90
CA PRO A 155 11.91 14.86 5.26
C PRO A 155 12.25 16.34 5.54
N THR A 156 11.22 17.19 5.65
CA THR A 156 11.34 18.65 5.67
C THR A 156 12.32 19.18 6.75
N PRO A 157 12.39 18.64 8.00
CA PRO A 157 13.38 19.10 8.97
C PRO A 157 14.82 18.80 8.55
N LEU A 158 15.07 17.62 7.98
CA LEU A 158 16.39 17.22 7.49
C LEU A 158 16.80 18.05 6.27
N MET A 159 15.86 18.32 5.36
CA MET A 159 16.08 19.17 4.20
C MET A 159 16.40 20.61 4.60
N TYR A 160 15.76 21.12 5.65
CA TYR A 160 16.05 22.43 6.22
C TYR A 160 17.45 22.49 6.82
N ALA A 161 17.83 21.48 7.62
CA ALA A 161 19.16 21.40 8.22
C ALA A 161 20.27 21.32 7.16
N THR A 162 20.06 20.51 6.12
CA THR A 162 21.01 20.36 5.02
C THR A 162 21.06 21.58 4.10
N ALA A 163 19.98 22.37 3.97
CA ALA A 163 19.99 23.58 3.16
C ALA A 163 21.06 24.61 3.58
N VAL A 164 21.34 24.73 4.88
CA VAL A 164 22.42 25.56 5.40
C VAL A 164 23.78 25.07 4.89
N LEU A 165 24.04 23.77 5.01
CA LEU A 165 25.28 23.15 4.51
C LEU A 165 25.42 23.32 2.99
N ASP A 166 24.32 23.16 2.27
CA ASP A 166 24.25 23.19 0.82
C ASP A 166 24.52 24.58 0.28
N ARG A 167 24.05 25.63 0.96
CA ARG A 167 24.42 27.01 0.64
C ARG A 167 25.93 27.18 0.62
N TYR A 168 26.62 26.88 1.72
CA TYR A 168 28.08 27.09 1.84
C TYR A 168 28.89 26.24 0.85
N THR A 169 28.47 25.00 0.59
CA THR A 169 29.18 24.10 -0.33
C THR A 169 28.93 24.44 -1.80
N ARG A 170 27.73 24.92 -2.18
CA ARG A 170 27.40 25.31 -3.56
C ARG A 170 28.15 26.54 -4.01
N ILE A 171 28.27 27.55 -3.14
CA ILE A 171 29.03 28.77 -3.43
C ILE A 171 30.51 28.63 -3.08
N ASP A 172 30.98 27.43 -2.74
CA ASP A 172 32.38 27.12 -2.41
C ASP A 172 32.95 28.01 -1.28
N GLU A 173 32.10 28.43 -0.35
CA GLU A 173 32.48 29.27 0.81
C GLU A 173 32.52 28.49 2.12
N PHE A 174 32.47 27.16 2.05
CA PHE A 174 32.66 26.32 3.22
C PHE A 174 34.00 26.65 3.91
N PRO A 175 34.03 26.95 5.23
CA PRO A 175 35.17 27.63 5.88
C PRO A 175 36.34 26.70 6.25
N SER A 176 36.60 25.67 5.44
CA SER A 176 37.67 24.68 5.65
C SER A 176 38.32 24.32 4.32
N LEU A 177 39.53 23.72 4.40
CA LEU A 177 40.23 23.18 3.24
C LEU A 177 39.46 22.00 2.62
N LYS A 178 38.97 21.10 3.47
CA LYS A 178 38.02 20.04 3.09
C LYS A 178 36.59 20.58 3.12
N THR A 179 35.75 20.03 2.25
CA THR A 179 34.36 20.41 2.06
C THR A 179 33.50 19.14 2.04
N PRO A 180 32.38 19.10 2.77
CA PRO A 180 31.47 17.97 2.71
C PRO A 180 30.83 17.87 1.32
N ASP A 181 30.82 16.67 0.74
CA ASP A 181 30.14 16.36 -0.50
C ASP A 181 28.93 15.46 -0.23
N VAL A 182 27.76 16.08 -0.08
CA VAL A 182 26.51 15.36 0.18
C VAL A 182 26.10 14.59 -1.07
N LYS A 183 26.18 13.26 -0.99
CA LYS A 183 25.95 12.33 -2.10
C LYS A 183 24.47 12.10 -2.37
N ALA A 184 23.67 11.98 -1.31
CA ALA A 184 22.23 11.83 -1.40
C ALA A 184 21.54 12.11 -0.05
N VAL A 185 20.24 12.39 -0.13
CA VAL A 185 19.29 12.32 0.98
C VAL A 185 18.34 11.17 0.67
N LEU A 186 18.48 10.06 1.40
CA LEU A 186 17.61 8.89 1.27
C LEU A 186 16.35 9.11 2.11
N ASN A 187 15.18 8.94 1.50
CA ASN A 187 13.89 9.11 2.16
C ASN A 187 12.96 7.91 1.87
N PRO A 188 13.26 6.73 2.45
CA PRO A 188 12.40 5.56 2.35
C PRO A 188 11.08 5.77 3.12
N ALA A 189 9.96 5.39 2.52
CA ALA A 189 8.70 5.30 3.25
C ALA A 189 8.71 4.08 4.20
N VAL A 190 9.18 2.93 3.68
CA VAL A 190 9.14 1.63 4.37
C VAL A 190 10.56 1.11 4.58
N TYR A 191 10.79 0.44 5.71
CA TYR A 191 12.02 -0.34 5.92
C TYR A 191 11.86 -1.74 5.30
N ASP A 192 12.17 -1.88 4.01
CA ASP A 192 12.10 -3.15 3.27
C ASP A 192 13.48 -3.57 2.73
N LYS A 193 13.52 -4.73 2.05
CA LYS A 193 14.76 -5.26 1.51
C LYS A 193 15.33 -4.41 0.38
N GLU A 194 14.47 -3.70 -0.36
CA GLU A 194 14.88 -2.81 -1.44
C GLU A 194 15.65 -1.60 -0.87
N PHE A 195 15.10 -0.98 0.18
CA PHE A 195 15.76 0.11 0.90
C PHE A 195 17.09 -0.36 1.51
N GLU A 196 17.13 -1.51 2.17
CA GLU A 196 18.38 -2.06 2.70
C GLU A 196 19.44 -2.21 1.60
N ASN A 197 19.08 -2.82 0.47
CA ASN A 197 20.00 -3.01 -0.65
C ASN A 197 20.48 -1.67 -1.23
N SER A 198 19.59 -0.68 -1.32
CA SER A 198 19.92 0.68 -1.73
C SER A 198 20.91 1.33 -0.76
N LEU A 199 20.63 1.33 0.54
CA LEU A 199 21.51 1.85 1.59
C LEU A 199 22.92 1.22 1.50
N VAL A 200 23.00 -0.12 1.42
CA VAL A 200 24.27 -0.84 1.29
C VAL A 200 25.02 -0.43 0.02
N SER A 201 24.31 -0.26 -1.10
CA SER A 201 24.89 0.18 -2.37
C SER A 201 25.50 1.59 -2.24
N TYR A 202 24.79 2.55 -1.65
CA TYR A 202 25.29 3.90 -1.41
C TYR A 202 26.51 3.90 -0.48
N VAL A 203 26.47 3.16 0.63
CA VAL A 203 27.59 3.07 1.59
C VAL A 203 28.83 2.47 0.92
N LYS A 204 28.70 1.37 0.18
CA LYS A 204 29.82 0.72 -0.53
C LYS A 204 30.39 1.60 -1.63
N LYS A 205 29.52 2.25 -2.41
CA LYS A 205 29.90 3.08 -3.56
C LYS A 205 30.64 4.34 -3.11
N PHE A 206 30.13 5.02 -2.09
CA PHE A 206 30.62 6.34 -1.72
C PHE A 206 31.53 6.34 -0.50
N LYS A 207 31.55 5.27 0.31
CA LYS A 207 32.35 5.17 1.55
C LYS A 207 32.26 6.45 2.40
N PRO A 208 31.05 6.86 2.82
CA PRO A 208 30.84 8.13 3.48
C PRO A 208 31.63 8.24 4.78
N LYS A 209 32.32 9.37 4.97
CA LYS A 209 32.98 9.70 6.24
C LYS A 209 31.95 10.06 7.31
N VAL A 210 30.80 10.62 6.90
CA VAL A 210 29.71 10.98 7.80
C VAL A 210 28.38 10.48 7.24
N ILE A 211 27.55 9.89 8.10
CA ILE A 211 26.13 9.64 7.83
C ILE A 211 25.27 10.35 8.86
N GLY A 212 24.37 11.20 8.38
CA GLY A 212 23.34 11.82 9.20
C GLY A 212 22.03 11.03 9.15
N ILE A 213 21.49 10.65 10.31
CA ILE A 213 20.22 9.93 10.43
C ILE A 213 19.19 10.85 11.08
N SER A 214 18.16 11.24 10.32
CA SER A 214 17.02 11.98 10.87
C SER A 214 16.02 11.00 11.47
N ASN A 215 15.76 11.14 12.76
CA ASN A 215 15.07 10.20 13.60
C ASN A 215 13.76 10.78 14.17
N ILE A 216 12.68 10.04 13.98
CA ILE A 216 11.37 10.25 14.58
C ILE A 216 11.04 9.04 15.46
N SER A 217 10.20 9.22 16.50
CA SER A 217 10.05 8.19 17.53
C SER A 217 9.64 6.82 17.00
N GLU A 218 8.65 6.76 16.10
CA GLU A 218 8.24 5.48 15.48
C GLU A 218 9.36 4.83 14.64
N GLY A 219 10.27 5.64 14.10
CA GLY A 219 11.42 5.20 13.32
C GLY A 219 12.69 4.90 14.13
N HIS A 220 12.71 5.08 15.45
CA HIS A 220 13.94 4.98 16.25
C HIS A 220 14.59 3.58 16.18
N HIS A 221 13.79 2.53 16.32
CA HIS A 221 14.29 1.16 16.13
C HIS A 221 14.85 0.90 14.71
N PHE A 222 14.32 1.56 13.67
CA PHE A 222 14.91 1.53 12.32
C PHE A 222 16.19 2.36 12.24
N ALA A 223 16.26 3.51 12.93
CA ALA A 223 17.46 4.34 13.04
C ALA A 223 18.65 3.54 13.57
N LEU A 224 18.41 2.73 14.62
CA LEU A 224 19.43 1.85 15.20
C LEU A 224 19.87 0.75 14.23
N LYS A 225 18.94 0.12 13.51
CA LYS A 225 19.26 -0.88 12.46
C LYS A 225 20.06 -0.30 11.30
N ILE A 226 19.73 0.94 10.90
CA ILE A 226 20.48 1.69 9.89
C ILE A 226 21.90 1.93 10.40
N ALA A 227 22.05 2.43 11.63
CA ALA A 227 23.35 2.68 12.25
C ALA A 227 24.20 1.41 12.38
N GLU A 228 23.61 0.30 12.83
CA GLU A 228 24.25 -1.02 12.89
C GLU A 228 24.75 -1.47 11.51
N THR A 229 23.89 -1.38 10.50
CA THR A 229 24.26 -1.75 9.12
C THR A 229 25.41 -0.92 8.60
N ILE A 230 25.43 0.38 8.90
CA ILE A 230 26.50 1.30 8.52
C ILE A 230 27.80 0.91 9.23
N LYS A 231 27.80 0.80 10.56
CA LYS A 231 29.02 0.47 11.34
C LYS A 231 29.58 -0.89 10.96
N ARG A 232 28.75 -1.87 10.62
CA ARG A 232 29.21 -3.17 10.10
C ARG A 232 29.92 -3.06 8.74
N LEU A 233 29.46 -2.17 7.86
CA LEU A 233 30.05 -2.00 6.53
C LEU A 233 31.24 -1.05 6.50
N SER A 234 31.24 -0.05 7.38
CA SER A 234 32.22 1.03 7.45
C SER A 234 32.34 1.51 8.91
N PRO A 235 33.11 0.82 9.76
CA PRO A 235 33.22 1.13 11.19
C PRO A 235 33.69 2.56 11.48
N GLU A 236 34.55 3.10 10.61
CA GLU A 236 35.14 4.44 10.71
C GLU A 236 34.18 5.59 10.32
N THR A 237 32.99 5.25 9.81
CA THR A 237 31.98 6.25 9.46
C THR A 237 31.41 6.89 10.72
N ILE A 238 31.44 8.21 10.77
CA ILE A 238 30.87 9.00 11.86
C ILE A 238 29.35 9.06 11.68
N ILE A 239 28.60 8.64 12.69
CA ILE A 239 27.14 8.67 12.68
C ILE A 239 26.63 9.82 13.54
N VAL A 240 25.89 10.72 12.89
CA VAL A 240 25.21 11.86 13.53
C VAL A 240 23.70 11.59 13.50
N MET A 241 23.08 11.40 14.66
CA MET A 241 21.64 11.22 14.78
C MET A 241 20.98 12.53 15.21
N GLY A 242 19.73 12.78 14.80
CA GLY A 242 18.99 13.96 15.25
C GLY A 242 17.54 13.94 14.78
N GLY A 243 16.70 14.82 15.31
CA GLY A 243 15.27 14.89 14.97
C GLY A 243 14.36 14.76 16.20
N ALA A 244 13.04 14.82 15.97
CA ALA A 244 12.05 14.99 17.03
C ALA A 244 12.09 13.93 18.15
N HIS A 245 12.59 12.72 17.86
CA HIS A 245 12.80 11.72 18.92
C HIS A 245 13.86 12.16 19.93
N GLU A 246 14.98 12.67 19.43
CA GLU A 246 16.09 13.15 20.25
C GLU A 246 15.68 14.40 21.02
N ASP A 247 14.81 15.22 20.41
CA ASP A 247 14.24 16.41 21.04
C ASP A 247 13.42 16.04 22.28
N GLY A 248 12.52 15.06 22.12
CA GLY A 248 11.61 14.63 23.17
C GLY A 248 12.21 13.71 24.22
N THR A 249 13.37 13.10 23.97
CA THR A 249 14.04 12.21 24.93
C THR A 249 15.23 12.85 25.65
N ASN A 250 15.60 14.10 25.30
CA ASN A 250 16.69 14.84 25.93
C ASN A 250 16.29 15.36 27.33
N PRO A 251 16.87 14.86 28.44
CA PRO A 251 16.47 15.25 29.80
C PRO A 251 16.86 16.70 30.17
N GLU A 252 17.87 17.29 29.53
CA GLU A 252 18.33 18.64 29.86
C GLU A 252 17.33 19.73 29.46
N VAL A 253 16.56 19.54 28.36
CA VAL A 253 15.49 20.50 28.01
C VAL A 253 14.39 20.54 29.06
N TYR A 254 14.01 19.37 29.60
CA TYR A 254 13.01 19.27 30.66
C TYR A 254 13.52 19.88 31.96
N LYS A 255 14.82 19.74 32.24
CA LYS A 255 15.46 20.30 33.44
C LYS A 255 15.44 21.81 33.40
N ARG A 256 15.82 22.41 32.27
CA ARG A 256 15.72 23.86 32.06
C ARG A 256 14.29 24.37 32.21
N ALA A 257 13.32 23.68 31.61
CA ALA A 257 11.90 24.03 31.76
C ALA A 257 11.43 23.93 33.24
N SER A 258 11.78 22.84 33.94
CA SER A 258 11.46 22.62 35.36
C SER A 258 12.08 23.69 36.27
N GLU A 259 13.32 24.08 36.02
CA GLU A 259 14.00 25.17 36.73
C GLU A 259 13.33 26.52 36.49
N GLN A 260 12.90 26.80 35.25
CA GLN A 260 12.17 28.01 34.92
C GLN A 260 10.83 28.11 35.68
N VAL A 261 10.10 27.00 35.80
CA VAL A 261 8.87 26.93 36.61
C VAL A 261 9.17 27.21 38.08
N LYS A 262 10.15 26.50 38.67
CA LYS A 262 10.50 26.61 40.10
C LYS A 262 10.98 28.01 40.48
N THR A 263 11.77 28.63 39.61
CA THR A 263 12.33 29.97 39.84
C THR A 263 11.39 31.10 39.42
N LYS A 264 10.29 30.78 38.72
CA LYS A 264 9.38 31.76 38.09
C LYS A 264 10.13 32.75 37.20
N SER A 265 11.19 32.29 36.53
CA SER A 265 12.02 33.13 35.68
C SER A 265 11.28 33.48 34.39
N LYS A 266 11.46 34.73 33.94
CA LYS A 266 10.87 35.17 32.67
C LYS A 266 11.65 34.54 31.50
N PRO A 267 10.98 34.21 30.38
CA PRO A 267 11.66 33.78 29.18
C PRO A 267 12.68 34.82 28.70
N ASN A 268 13.79 34.34 28.14
CA ASN A 268 14.89 35.19 27.65
C ASN A 268 14.50 36.03 26.41
N PHE A 269 13.47 35.61 25.66
CA PHE A 269 13.04 36.25 24.42
C PHE A 269 11.56 36.62 24.42
N ALA A 270 11.23 37.69 23.72
CA ALA A 270 9.84 38.12 23.54
C ALA A 270 9.04 37.12 22.68
N GLY A 271 7.77 36.89 23.04
CA GLY A 271 6.89 35.95 22.31
C GLY A 271 7.04 34.49 22.70
N VAL A 272 7.97 34.17 23.61
CA VAL A 272 8.10 32.84 24.22
C VAL A 272 7.12 32.72 25.39
N ARG A 273 6.37 31.62 25.44
CA ARG A 273 5.47 31.33 26.57
C ARG A 273 6.28 30.61 27.67
N PRO A 274 6.21 31.05 28.94
CA PRO A 274 6.86 30.31 30.01
C PRO A 274 6.21 28.93 30.19
N PRO A 275 6.98 27.90 30.58
CA PRO A 275 6.46 26.59 30.93
C PRO A 275 5.46 26.68 32.10
N THR A 276 4.47 25.79 32.10
CA THR A 276 3.44 25.70 33.14
C THR A 276 3.88 24.78 34.29
N GLU A 277 3.11 24.72 35.37
CA GLU A 277 3.33 23.81 36.50
C GLU A 277 3.41 22.32 36.08
N THR A 278 2.83 21.95 34.94
CA THR A 278 2.98 20.60 34.37
C THR A 278 4.45 20.22 34.13
N TYR A 279 5.32 21.19 33.83
CA TYR A 279 6.75 20.98 33.58
C TYR A 279 7.59 20.91 34.86
N GLU A 280 7.00 21.07 36.05
CA GLU A 280 7.72 20.84 37.30
C GLU A 280 7.99 19.34 37.49
N LEU A 281 9.26 18.96 37.35
CA LEU A 281 9.71 17.57 37.41
C LEU A 281 10.67 17.33 38.59
N SER A 282 10.50 16.17 39.24
CA SER A 282 11.37 15.66 40.31
C SER A 282 12.61 14.97 39.71
N LYS A 283 13.61 14.67 40.54
CA LYS A 283 14.78 13.89 40.10
C LYS A 283 14.40 12.50 39.60
N GLU A 284 13.38 11.89 40.20
CA GLU A 284 12.88 10.58 39.81
C GLU A 284 12.22 10.61 38.43
N HIS A 285 11.44 11.64 38.12
CA HIS A 285 10.84 11.79 36.79
C HIS A 285 11.92 11.93 35.70
N MET A 286 12.98 12.70 35.98
CA MET A 286 14.10 12.85 35.04
C MET A 286 14.86 11.55 34.82
N ALA A 287 15.06 10.75 35.88
CA ALA A 287 15.73 9.47 35.76
C ALA A 287 15.01 8.50 34.82
N LYS A 288 13.67 8.60 34.67
CA LYS A 288 12.91 7.83 33.68
C LYS A 288 13.22 8.27 32.25
N MET A 289 13.31 9.58 32.01
CA MET A 289 13.67 10.12 30.70
C MET A 289 15.09 9.72 30.28
N GLU A 290 16.03 9.72 31.23
CA GLU A 290 17.41 9.29 30.99
C GLU A 290 17.48 7.82 30.49
N LYS A 291 16.61 6.94 30.98
CA LYS A 291 16.58 5.52 30.54
C LYS A 291 16.14 5.34 29.09
N VAL A 292 15.36 6.27 28.54
CA VAL A 292 14.82 6.20 27.17
C VAL A 292 15.54 7.14 26.19
N ARG A 293 16.54 7.89 26.68
CA ARG A 293 17.45 8.71 25.87
C ARG A 293 18.39 7.83 25.02
N THR A 294 18.76 8.31 23.84
CA THR A 294 19.89 7.77 23.08
C THR A 294 21.18 7.78 23.91
N PHE A 295 21.95 6.68 23.84
CA PHE A 295 23.13 6.32 24.67
C PHE A 295 22.83 5.69 26.03
N ALA A 296 21.56 5.47 26.39
CA ALA A 296 21.26 4.78 27.65
C ALA A 296 21.72 3.32 27.61
N LYS A 297 21.68 2.67 26.44
CA LYS A 297 22.15 1.28 26.24
C LYS A 297 23.58 1.25 25.68
N ASP A 298 24.33 0.20 26.00
CA ASP A 298 25.74 0.08 25.59
C ASP A 298 25.88 -0.07 24.07
N GLU A 299 24.95 -0.77 23.43
CA GLU A 299 24.95 -0.97 21.99
C GLU A 299 24.86 0.36 21.23
N GLU A 300 24.08 1.32 21.74
CA GLU A 300 23.93 2.65 21.13
C GLU A 300 25.23 3.46 21.19
N ARG A 301 26.03 3.28 22.24
CA ARG A 301 27.32 3.97 22.45
C ARG A 301 28.39 3.50 21.45
N GLU A 302 28.24 2.28 20.94
CA GLU A 302 29.09 1.73 19.87
C GLU A 302 28.61 2.15 18.48
N LEU A 303 27.30 2.37 18.32
CA LEU A 303 26.70 2.66 17.02
C LEU A 303 26.69 4.14 16.66
N ILE A 304 26.44 5.02 17.62
CA ILE A 304 26.18 6.45 17.39
C ILE A 304 27.34 7.27 17.95
N ASP A 305 27.78 8.30 17.20
CA ASP A 305 28.90 9.14 17.63
C ASP A 305 28.43 10.48 18.19
N PHE A 306 27.44 11.10 17.56
CA PHE A 306 26.90 12.40 17.96
C PHE A 306 25.37 12.40 17.83
N VAL A 307 24.72 13.11 18.74
CA VAL A 307 23.29 13.40 18.66
C VAL A 307 23.05 14.91 18.69
N VAL A 308 22.26 15.40 17.75
CA VAL A 308 21.82 16.81 17.68
C VAL A 308 20.32 16.86 17.95
N SER A 309 19.91 17.61 18.97
CA SER A 309 18.51 17.88 19.27
C SER A 309 18.17 19.37 19.14
N GLY A 310 16.90 19.67 18.88
CA GLY A 310 16.35 20.99 18.70
C GLY A 310 16.55 21.57 17.29
N ASP A 311 16.15 22.82 17.14
CA ASP A 311 16.23 23.59 15.89
C ASP A 311 17.63 24.21 15.74
N ALA A 312 18.58 23.37 15.33
CA ALA A 312 20.02 23.67 15.34
C ALA A 312 20.74 23.41 13.99
N PRO A 313 20.28 23.95 12.84
CA PRO A 313 20.87 23.67 11.54
C PRO A 313 22.33 24.18 11.41
N TYR A 314 22.69 25.27 12.10
CA TYR A 314 24.07 25.77 12.12
C TYR A 314 25.02 24.88 12.93
N LEU A 315 24.50 24.14 13.92
CA LEU A 315 25.30 23.19 14.70
C LEU A 315 25.77 22.02 13.82
N LEU A 316 24.92 21.54 12.91
CA LEU A 316 25.32 20.55 11.89
C LEU A 316 26.45 21.09 11.00
N MET A 317 26.39 22.36 10.59
CA MET A 317 27.45 23.00 9.80
C MET A 317 28.78 23.03 10.57
N GLU A 318 28.77 23.46 11.84
CA GLU A 318 29.97 23.50 12.68
C GLU A 318 30.52 22.10 13.00
N LEU A 319 29.66 21.09 13.14
CA LEU A 319 30.09 19.70 13.27
C LEU A 319 30.81 19.22 12.00
N MET A 320 30.23 19.48 10.82
CA MET A 320 30.85 19.15 9.53
C MET A 320 32.19 19.88 9.33
N LYS A 321 32.27 21.14 9.76
CA LYS A 321 33.51 21.93 9.72
C LYS A 321 34.58 21.32 10.63
N THR A 322 34.22 20.91 11.85
CA THR A 322 35.15 20.26 12.78
C THR A 322 35.72 18.97 12.20
N ILE A 323 34.87 18.17 11.53
CA ILE A 323 35.29 16.95 10.82
C ILE A 323 36.17 17.29 9.62
N ALA A 324 35.86 18.36 8.88
CA ALA A 324 36.64 18.80 7.73
C ALA A 324 38.05 19.28 8.12
N ASP A 325 38.17 19.96 9.27
CA ASP A 325 39.45 20.44 9.80
C ASP A 325 40.30 19.31 10.40
N ASN A 326 39.68 18.17 10.73
CA ASN A 326 40.32 17.00 11.36
C ASN A 326 39.95 15.69 10.61
N PRO A 327 40.30 15.56 9.32
CA PRO A 327 39.79 14.47 8.48
C PRO A 327 40.22 13.07 8.91
N ASP A 328 41.39 12.97 9.54
CA ASP A 328 42.00 11.71 9.99
C ASP A 328 41.66 11.39 11.46
N ALA A 329 40.96 12.29 12.15
CA ALA A 329 40.54 12.05 13.53
C ALA A 329 39.46 10.96 13.61
N SER A 330 39.59 10.15 14.66
CA SER A 330 38.56 9.22 15.13
C SER A 330 37.37 9.96 15.74
N ALA A 331 36.25 9.27 15.91
CA ALA A 331 35.07 9.84 16.55
C ALA A 331 35.36 10.33 17.98
N ASP A 332 36.15 9.59 18.76
CA ASP A 332 36.47 9.97 20.14
C ASP A 332 37.42 11.17 20.23
N GLU A 333 38.36 11.32 19.28
CA GLU A 333 39.17 12.54 19.18
C GLU A 333 38.32 13.76 18.81
N LEU A 334 37.37 13.60 17.88
CA LEU A 334 36.43 14.65 17.50
C LEU A 334 35.56 15.08 18.69
N LYS A 335 35.05 14.13 19.50
CA LYS A 335 34.29 14.43 20.73
C LYS A 335 35.09 15.31 21.69
N LYS A 336 36.38 15.03 21.88
CA LYS A 336 37.27 15.86 22.73
C LYS A 336 37.43 17.28 22.18
N ILE A 337 37.73 17.41 20.89
CA ILE A 337 37.87 18.71 20.22
C ILE A 337 36.58 19.52 20.33
N ILE A 338 35.43 18.88 20.13
CA ILE A 338 34.10 19.50 20.26
C ILE A 338 33.85 19.96 21.70
N PHE A 339 34.19 19.14 22.69
CA PHE A 339 34.01 19.49 24.11
C PHE A 339 34.87 20.69 24.52
N GLU A 340 36.11 20.78 24.04
CA GLU A 340 36.99 21.92 24.27
C GLU A 340 36.42 23.21 23.63
N ARG A 341 35.74 23.08 22.49
CA ARG A 341 35.07 24.18 21.78
C ARG A 341 33.67 24.51 22.29
N LYS A 342 33.19 23.91 23.37
CA LYS A 342 31.82 24.13 23.88
C LYS A 342 31.46 25.61 24.10
N GLY A 343 32.42 26.46 24.47
CA GLY A 343 32.21 27.91 24.63
C GLY A 343 32.08 28.69 23.31
N GLU A 344 32.53 28.12 22.20
CA GLU A 344 32.23 28.62 20.85
C GLU A 344 30.87 28.11 20.39
N LEU A 345 30.59 26.81 20.60
CA LEU A 345 29.33 26.18 20.21
C LEU A 345 28.12 26.80 20.93
N SER A 346 28.27 27.20 22.19
CA SER A 346 27.23 27.89 22.96
C SER A 346 26.85 29.29 22.43
N LYS A 347 27.56 29.80 21.42
CA LYS A 347 27.25 31.07 20.74
C LYS A 347 26.54 30.86 19.39
N ILE A 348 26.41 29.62 18.94
CA ILE A 348 25.75 29.30 17.67
C ILE A 348 24.26 29.62 17.78
N GLU A 349 23.74 30.32 16.79
CA GLU A 349 22.30 30.62 16.66
C GLU A 349 21.48 29.33 16.51
N GLY A 350 20.33 29.27 17.17
CA GLY A 350 19.48 28.09 17.26
C GLY A 350 19.17 27.71 18.70
N SER A 351 18.19 26.82 18.87
CA SER A 351 17.77 26.29 20.17
C SER A 351 17.89 24.77 20.16
N GLY A 352 18.85 24.23 20.89
CA GLY A 352 19.19 22.81 20.80
C GLY A 352 20.37 22.41 21.67
N ASP A 353 20.71 21.13 21.60
CA ASP A 353 21.89 20.57 22.26
C ASP A 353 22.64 19.64 21.30
N LEU A 354 23.96 19.57 21.48
CA LEU A 354 24.80 18.49 20.97
C LEU A 354 25.20 17.62 22.14
N PHE A 355 24.98 16.31 22.03
CA PHE A 355 25.41 15.36 23.05
C PHE A 355 26.02 14.10 22.49
N PHE A 356 26.90 13.50 23.28
CA PHE A 356 27.65 12.30 22.93
C PHE A 356 28.11 11.56 24.18
N TYR A 357 28.35 10.26 24.06
CA TYR A 357 28.93 9.46 25.14
C TYR A 357 30.45 9.63 25.20
N ASP A 358 30.95 10.09 26.35
CA ASP A 358 32.38 10.18 26.68
C ASP A 358 32.83 8.92 27.40
N ARG A 359 33.63 8.10 26.71
CA ARG A 359 34.14 6.82 27.21
C ARG A 359 35.13 6.98 28.34
N GLU A 360 35.88 8.09 28.40
CA GLU A 360 36.88 8.32 29.45
C GLU A 360 36.19 8.69 30.77
N GLN A 361 35.13 9.50 30.69
CA GLN A 361 34.36 9.92 31.86
C GLN A 361 33.15 9.01 32.16
N GLN A 362 32.89 8.02 31.29
CA GLN A 362 31.76 7.10 31.34
C GLN A 362 30.40 7.78 31.53
N LYS A 363 30.19 8.91 30.83
CA LYS A 363 28.96 9.71 30.94
C LYS A 363 28.60 10.36 29.61
N ILE A 364 27.34 10.74 29.48
CA ILE A 364 26.87 11.57 28.38
C ILE A 364 27.31 13.01 28.65
N GLN A 365 27.92 13.66 27.66
CA GLN A 365 28.27 15.08 27.70
C GLN A 365 27.23 15.86 26.90
N ASP A 366 26.74 16.94 27.49
CA ASP A 366 25.74 17.84 26.90
C ASP A 366 26.38 19.21 26.62
N ILE A 367 26.12 19.74 25.41
CA ILE A 367 26.54 21.08 24.98
C ILE A 367 25.32 21.81 24.42
N GLU A 368 24.79 22.73 25.22
CA GLU A 368 23.73 23.64 24.80
C GLU A 368 24.27 24.72 23.85
N ILE A 369 23.55 25.00 22.76
CA ILE A 369 23.83 26.15 21.89
C ILE A 369 23.20 27.44 22.45
N SER A 370 23.18 28.55 21.71
CA SER A 370 22.81 29.85 22.31
C SER A 370 21.37 29.95 22.84
N GLY A 371 20.47 29.07 22.39
CA GLY A 371 19.02 29.17 22.65
C GLY A 371 18.34 30.30 21.88
N THR A 372 19.06 31.00 21.00
CA THR A 372 18.51 32.12 20.21
C THR A 372 17.63 31.57 19.10
N PRO A 373 16.33 31.95 19.03
CA PRO A 373 15.45 31.50 17.96
C PRO A 373 15.96 31.93 16.58
N LEU A 374 15.91 31.01 15.61
CA LEU A 374 16.37 31.26 14.25
C LEU A 374 15.48 32.26 13.49
N ASP A 375 16.11 33.17 12.73
CA ASP A 375 15.36 33.94 11.71
C ASP A 375 15.14 33.11 10.44
N ARG A 376 13.92 32.58 10.29
CA ARG A 376 13.47 31.81 9.12
C ARG A 376 13.53 32.58 7.80
N ASN A 377 13.64 33.92 7.83
CA ASN A 377 13.77 34.72 6.62
C ASN A 377 15.18 34.68 6.06
N ASN A 378 16.21 34.49 6.91
CA ASN A 378 17.61 34.51 6.49
C ASN A 378 18.13 33.12 6.13
N LEU A 379 17.36 32.08 6.47
CA LEU A 379 17.72 30.69 6.21
C LEU A 379 17.49 30.30 4.73
N PRO A 380 18.35 29.44 4.16
CA PRO A 380 18.24 29.07 2.76
C PRO A 380 16.99 28.24 2.45
N PHE A 381 16.51 28.31 1.20
CA PHE A 381 15.43 27.42 0.75
C PHE A 381 15.91 25.96 0.66
N MET A 382 14.98 25.02 0.90
CA MET A 382 15.28 23.59 0.89
C MET A 382 15.80 23.13 -0.47
N PHE A 383 16.93 22.41 -0.48
CA PHE A 383 17.57 21.94 -1.70
C PHE A 383 17.14 20.51 -2.06
N ARG A 384 16.36 20.36 -3.14
CA ARG A 384 15.71 19.09 -3.53
C ARG A 384 16.50 18.21 -4.49
N ALA A 385 17.53 18.73 -5.17
CA ALA A 385 18.22 17.95 -6.20
C ALA A 385 19.02 16.75 -5.65
N ARG A 386 19.21 16.67 -4.33
CA ARG A 386 19.89 15.55 -3.64
C ARG A 386 18.91 14.51 -3.10
N LEU A 387 17.61 14.75 -3.18
CA LEU A 387 16.60 13.80 -2.73
C LEU A 387 16.59 12.60 -3.70
N ALA A 388 16.76 11.40 -3.16
CA ALA A 388 16.88 10.19 -3.99
C ALA A 388 15.58 9.81 -4.73
N ARG A 389 14.44 10.38 -4.32
CA ARG A 389 13.12 10.12 -4.89
C ARG A 389 12.32 11.41 -5.00
N GLU A 390 11.65 11.62 -6.12
CA GLU A 390 10.72 12.75 -6.27
C GLU A 390 9.44 12.52 -5.46
N ASN A 391 8.92 13.58 -4.85
CA ASN A 391 7.66 13.53 -4.13
C ASN A 391 6.46 13.80 -5.07
N ARG A 392 5.42 12.97 -4.97
CA ARG A 392 4.20 13.01 -5.81
C ARG A 392 2.99 12.62 -4.99
N TYR A 393 1.98 13.50 -4.92
CA TYR A 393 0.80 13.29 -4.09
C TYR A 393 -0.43 12.88 -4.92
N PRO A 394 -1.13 11.78 -4.57
CA PRO A 394 -2.36 11.37 -5.25
C PRO A 394 -3.44 12.45 -5.24
N ILE A 395 -3.55 13.23 -4.16
CA ILE A 395 -4.49 14.35 -4.07
C ILE A 395 -4.27 15.39 -5.16
N PHE A 396 -3.06 15.55 -5.68
CA PHE A 396 -2.72 16.44 -6.79
C PHE A 396 -2.53 15.68 -8.09
N LYS A 397 -3.18 14.52 -8.26
CA LYS A 397 -3.09 13.67 -9.45
C LYS A 397 -1.64 13.23 -9.77
N ASN A 398 -0.84 12.97 -8.73
CA ASN A 398 0.57 12.55 -8.82
C ASN A 398 1.50 13.53 -9.56
N LYS A 399 1.11 14.81 -9.58
CA LYS A 399 1.99 15.92 -9.97
C LYS A 399 3.24 15.96 -9.10
N LYS A 400 4.33 16.51 -9.65
CA LYS A 400 5.55 16.74 -8.90
C LYS A 400 5.29 17.82 -7.83
N THR A 401 5.34 17.43 -6.56
CA THR A 401 4.90 18.25 -5.43
C THR A 401 6.08 18.59 -4.53
N ALA A 402 6.23 19.87 -4.16
CA ALA A 402 7.17 20.30 -3.12
C ALA A 402 6.43 20.58 -1.81
N GLN A 403 7.04 20.25 -0.67
CA GLN A 403 6.58 20.75 0.62
C GLN A 403 7.21 22.09 0.96
N VAL A 404 6.41 23.07 1.39
CA VAL A 404 6.89 24.42 1.71
C VAL A 404 6.37 24.80 3.09
N MET A 405 7.20 25.42 3.91
CA MET A 405 6.79 25.91 5.23
C MET A 405 6.67 27.43 5.17
N ALA A 406 5.46 27.99 5.26
CA ALA A 406 5.28 29.45 5.35
C ALA A 406 5.55 29.95 6.79
N CYS A 407 5.34 29.08 7.77
CA CYS A 407 5.55 29.32 9.18
C CYS A 407 6.00 28.02 9.86
N VAL A 408 6.86 28.15 10.87
CA VAL A 408 7.20 27.05 11.78
C VAL A 408 6.52 27.29 13.11
N GLY A 409 5.87 26.26 13.66
CA GLY A 409 5.22 26.34 14.95
C GLY A 409 3.70 26.43 14.91
N CYS A 410 3.10 26.36 16.10
CA CYS A 410 1.66 26.37 16.27
C CYS A 410 1.23 27.24 17.46
N ILE A 411 0.24 28.11 17.24
CA ILE A 411 -0.35 28.91 18.32
C ILE A 411 -1.14 28.05 19.33
N GLU A 412 -1.62 26.89 18.90
CA GLU A 412 -2.43 25.97 19.71
C GLU A 412 -1.59 25.31 20.82
N SER A 413 -2.25 24.70 21.79
CA SER A 413 -1.60 23.96 22.88
C SER A 413 -2.24 22.61 23.18
N CYS A 414 -2.42 21.79 22.14
CA CYS A 414 -2.89 20.41 22.28
C CYS A 414 -1.91 19.57 23.11
N GLU A 415 -2.44 18.83 24.08
CA GLU A 415 -1.64 18.05 25.02
C GLU A 415 -0.85 16.90 24.36
N PHE A 416 -1.42 16.33 23.30
CA PHE A 416 -0.88 15.21 22.52
C PHE A 416 0.10 15.63 21.42
N CYS A 417 0.25 16.93 21.15
CA CYS A 417 1.00 17.43 19.99
C CYS A 417 2.42 17.84 20.40
N PHE A 418 3.44 17.21 19.80
CA PHE A 418 4.84 17.50 20.12
C PHE A 418 5.23 18.94 19.73
N GLU A 419 4.75 19.45 18.59
CA GLU A 419 5.10 20.81 18.13
C GLU A 419 4.68 21.91 19.10
N SER A 420 3.58 21.72 19.84
CA SER A 420 3.17 22.68 20.88
C SER A 420 4.14 22.67 22.06
N ALA A 421 4.59 21.48 22.45
CA ALA A 421 5.41 21.29 23.64
C ALA A 421 6.87 21.66 23.37
N SER A 422 7.40 21.32 22.18
CA SER A 422 8.77 21.60 21.76
C SER A 422 9.12 23.07 21.85
N GLN A 423 8.21 23.93 21.40
CA GLN A 423 8.42 25.38 21.45
C GLN A 423 8.54 25.90 22.88
N THR A 424 7.82 25.29 23.81
CA THR A 424 7.86 25.64 25.23
C THR A 424 9.13 25.10 25.88
N LEU A 425 9.53 23.86 25.58
CA LEU A 425 10.73 23.21 26.13
C LEU A 425 12.03 23.88 25.68
N TYR A 426 12.12 24.22 24.39
CA TYR A 426 13.28 24.90 23.81
C TYR A 426 13.23 26.43 23.96
N GLY A 427 12.17 26.98 24.57
CA GLY A 427 12.04 28.41 24.82
C GLY A 427 12.02 29.26 23.55
N VAL A 428 11.40 28.77 22.48
CA VAL A 428 11.26 29.48 21.20
C VAL A 428 9.87 30.09 21.02
N PRO A 429 9.71 31.16 20.21
CA PRO A 429 8.42 31.73 19.93
C PRO A 429 7.46 30.72 19.31
N LYS A 430 6.19 30.76 19.74
CA LYS A 430 5.14 29.87 19.21
C LYS A 430 4.93 29.98 17.70
N LEU A 431 5.23 31.15 17.14
CA LEU A 431 5.05 31.43 15.73
C LEU A 431 6.35 32.01 15.15
N GLN A 432 6.97 31.28 14.23
CA GLN A 432 8.13 31.74 13.49
C GLN A 432 7.73 31.95 12.02
N GLN A 433 7.08 33.10 11.78
CA GLN A 433 6.49 33.44 10.49
C GLN A 433 7.55 33.91 9.49
N ARG A 434 7.61 33.28 8.29
CA ARG A 434 8.36 33.84 7.16
C ARG A 434 7.55 34.96 6.50
N LYS A 435 8.25 35.97 6.00
CA LYS A 435 7.68 37.06 5.21
C LYS A 435 7.01 36.47 3.95
N PRO A 436 5.78 36.86 3.60
CA PRO A 436 5.10 36.37 2.39
C PRO A 436 5.90 36.52 1.10
N GLU A 437 6.70 37.59 1.00
CA GLU A 437 7.61 37.82 -0.14
C GLU A 437 8.74 36.79 -0.19
N ASN A 438 9.20 36.33 0.99
CA ASN A 438 10.22 35.27 1.08
C ASN A 438 9.66 33.91 0.65
N VAL A 439 8.41 33.62 1.01
CA VAL A 439 7.71 32.40 0.55
C VAL A 439 7.45 32.46 -0.96
N LEU A 440 6.98 33.60 -1.48
CA LEU A 440 6.73 33.77 -2.91
C LEU A 440 8.00 33.54 -3.74
N LYS A 441 9.14 34.02 -3.25
CA LYS A 441 10.44 33.73 -3.86
C LYS A 441 10.66 32.23 -3.97
N GLU A 442 10.57 31.47 -2.87
CA GLU A 442 10.74 30.01 -2.92
C GLU A 442 9.79 29.34 -3.94
N LEU A 443 8.53 29.81 -4.04
CA LEU A 443 7.60 29.32 -5.05
C LEU A 443 8.04 29.63 -6.48
N ASP A 444 8.62 30.82 -6.73
CA ASP A 444 9.23 31.13 -8.02
C ASP A 444 10.29 30.11 -8.37
N LEU A 445 11.25 29.85 -7.47
CA LEU A 445 12.31 28.84 -7.68
C LEU A 445 11.74 27.46 -8.02
N LEU A 446 10.75 27.02 -7.28
CA LEU A 446 10.13 25.71 -7.49
C LEU A 446 9.49 25.63 -8.88
N LYS A 447 8.96 26.74 -9.40
CA LYS A 447 8.38 26.76 -10.75
C LYS A 447 9.45 26.56 -11.81
N GLU A 448 10.62 27.13 -11.58
CA GLU A 448 11.80 27.00 -12.43
C GLU A 448 12.38 25.58 -12.40
N GLN A 449 12.21 24.90 -11.25
CA GLN A 449 12.56 23.49 -11.03
C GLN A 449 11.48 22.50 -11.52
N ASP A 450 10.52 22.97 -12.32
CA ASP A 450 9.45 22.16 -12.91
C ASP A 450 8.54 21.48 -11.87
N TYR A 451 8.37 22.10 -10.70
CA TYR A 451 7.33 21.70 -9.76
C TYR A 451 5.95 22.17 -10.27
N GLU A 452 4.96 21.32 -10.05
CA GLU A 452 3.61 21.51 -10.54
C GLU A 452 2.62 21.79 -9.41
N ALA A 453 2.92 21.27 -8.22
CA ALA A 453 2.08 21.40 -7.04
C ALA A 453 2.89 21.74 -5.76
N ILE A 454 2.19 22.33 -4.79
CA ILE A 454 2.75 22.69 -3.48
C ILE A 454 1.88 22.12 -2.37
N PHE A 455 2.51 21.56 -1.34
CA PHE A 455 1.84 21.31 -0.07
C PHE A 455 2.47 22.18 1.01
N PHE A 456 1.69 23.06 1.63
CA PHE A 456 2.16 23.82 2.77
C PHE A 456 2.16 22.94 4.01
N ASP A 457 3.35 22.59 4.47
CA ASP A 457 3.65 21.66 5.57
C ASP A 457 3.65 22.35 6.94
N ASP A 458 3.01 23.51 7.01
CA ASP A 458 2.78 24.26 8.23
C ASP A 458 1.88 23.47 9.20
N SER A 459 2.22 23.49 10.49
CA SER A 459 1.36 22.99 11.58
C SER A 459 -0.07 23.52 11.48
N THR A 460 -0.19 24.82 11.16
CA THR A 460 -1.43 25.52 10.88
C THR A 460 -1.15 26.68 9.93
N PHE A 461 -1.34 26.48 8.63
CA PHE A 461 -0.99 27.47 7.60
C PHE A 461 -1.66 28.84 7.81
N THR A 462 -2.94 28.87 8.21
CA THR A 462 -3.73 30.12 8.29
C THR A 462 -3.72 30.81 9.66
N GLN A 463 -2.83 30.38 10.57
CA GLN A 463 -2.76 30.88 11.95
C GLN A 463 -2.35 32.35 12.05
N ASN A 464 -1.63 32.90 11.06
CA ASN A 464 -1.32 34.32 10.97
C ASN A 464 -2.20 34.99 9.90
N PRO A 465 -3.27 35.71 10.29
CA PRO A 465 -4.20 36.29 9.33
C PRO A 465 -3.57 37.30 8.38
N HIS A 466 -2.62 38.11 8.87
CA HIS A 466 -1.99 39.16 8.08
C HIS A 466 -1.09 38.55 7.00
N ALA A 467 -0.18 37.66 7.40
CA ALA A 467 0.73 36.98 6.48
C ALA A 467 -0.04 36.13 5.46
N THR A 468 -1.07 35.40 5.89
CA THR A 468 -1.93 34.60 4.98
C THR A 468 -2.56 35.49 3.90
N ASN A 469 -3.23 36.58 4.29
CA ASN A 469 -3.89 37.46 3.31
C ASN A 469 -2.89 38.10 2.34
N GLN A 470 -1.72 38.51 2.83
CA GLN A 470 -0.66 39.08 2.01
C GLN A 470 -0.10 38.04 1.03
N LEU A 471 0.14 36.79 1.46
CA LEU A 471 0.59 35.72 0.59
C LEU A 471 -0.44 35.39 -0.51
N MET A 472 -1.73 35.28 -0.16
CA MET A 472 -2.80 35.05 -1.15
C MET A 472 -2.86 36.17 -2.19
N LYS A 473 -2.72 37.43 -1.75
CA LYS A 473 -2.66 38.59 -2.65
C LYS A 473 -1.47 38.48 -3.60
N LEU A 474 -0.28 38.23 -3.07
CA LEU A 474 0.95 38.10 -3.86
C LEU A 474 0.88 36.96 -4.88
N MET A 475 0.40 35.79 -4.49
CA MET A 475 0.22 34.64 -5.39
C MET A 475 -0.79 34.93 -6.51
N THR A 476 -1.89 35.61 -6.18
CA THR A 476 -2.92 36.00 -7.16
C THR A 476 -2.40 37.05 -8.14
N GLU A 477 -1.68 38.07 -7.65
CA GLU A 477 -1.05 39.09 -8.49
C GLU A 477 0.02 38.49 -9.41
N ARG A 478 0.85 37.59 -8.87
CA ARG A 478 1.84 36.82 -9.64
C ARG A 478 1.16 36.05 -10.77
N ARG A 479 0.12 35.27 -10.47
CA ARG A 479 -0.65 34.50 -11.47
C ARG A 479 -1.20 35.39 -12.58
N LYS A 480 -1.77 36.55 -12.23
CA LYS A 480 -2.28 37.52 -13.23
C LYS A 480 -1.18 38.07 -14.12
N LYS A 481 0.02 38.26 -13.59
CA LYS A 481 1.17 38.83 -14.31
C LYS A 481 1.85 37.81 -15.24
N THR A 482 2.04 36.57 -14.79
CA THR A 482 2.83 35.56 -15.51
C THR A 482 1.99 34.52 -16.24
N GLY A 483 0.71 34.34 -15.87
CA GLY A 483 -0.12 33.23 -16.33
C GLY A 483 0.18 31.90 -15.63
N GLU A 484 1.24 31.84 -14.83
CA GLU A 484 1.67 30.64 -14.12
C GLU A 484 1.05 30.55 -12.73
N TYR A 485 0.73 29.33 -12.31
CA TYR A 485 0.26 29.04 -10.96
C TYR A 485 0.69 27.64 -10.52
N PHE A 486 0.49 27.37 -9.23
CA PHE A 486 0.56 26.04 -8.63
C PHE A 486 -0.84 25.60 -8.25
N GLU A 487 -1.13 24.33 -8.46
CA GLU A 487 -2.14 23.66 -7.64
C GLU A 487 -1.54 23.46 -6.25
N TRP A 488 -2.23 23.87 -5.19
CA TRP A 488 -1.67 23.69 -3.85
C TRP A 488 -2.69 23.27 -2.81
N GLY A 489 -2.17 22.74 -1.71
CA GLY A 489 -2.94 22.46 -0.50
C GLY A 489 -2.15 22.73 0.76
N CYS A 490 -2.80 22.64 1.91
CA CYS A 490 -2.18 22.91 3.21
C CYS A 490 -2.84 22.12 4.32
N GLN A 491 -2.15 22.00 5.45
CA GLN A 491 -2.77 21.66 6.72
C GLN A 491 -3.17 22.93 7.50
N THR A 492 -4.37 22.93 8.07
CA THR A 492 -4.78 24.00 9.00
C THR A 492 -5.85 23.56 9.99
N THR A 493 -6.23 24.44 10.92
CA THR A 493 -7.34 24.21 11.86
C THR A 493 -8.62 24.86 11.35
N ILE A 494 -9.76 24.18 11.54
CA ILE A 494 -11.08 24.64 11.11
C ILE A 494 -11.40 26.05 11.66
N ARG A 495 -10.94 26.35 12.87
CA ARG A 495 -11.12 27.66 13.53
C ARG A 495 -10.44 28.79 12.76
N SER A 496 -9.27 28.52 12.22
CA SER A 496 -8.46 29.54 11.52
C SER A 496 -8.97 29.89 10.13
N VAL A 497 -9.95 29.12 9.64
CA VAL A 497 -10.64 29.31 8.36
C VAL A 497 -12.17 29.39 8.51
N ASP A 498 -12.67 29.52 9.74
CA ASP A 498 -14.11 29.64 10.01
C ASP A 498 -14.71 30.77 9.16
N PRO A 499 -15.67 30.49 8.26
CA PRO A 499 -16.22 31.50 7.35
C PRO A 499 -16.92 32.66 8.07
N GLU A 500 -17.37 32.49 9.31
CA GLU A 500 -17.96 33.57 10.11
C GLU A 500 -16.90 34.57 10.58
N GLN A 501 -15.73 34.08 10.99
CA GLN A 501 -14.64 34.92 11.50
C GLN A 501 -13.66 35.37 10.42
N ARG A 502 -13.56 34.60 9.32
CA ARG A 502 -12.57 34.77 8.25
C ARG A 502 -13.28 34.87 6.90
N GLN A 503 -14.24 35.79 6.83
CA GLN A 503 -15.10 35.97 5.66
C GLN A 503 -14.30 36.06 4.35
N GLY A 504 -14.65 35.18 3.41
CA GLY A 504 -14.05 35.12 2.07
C GLY A 504 -12.61 34.60 2.01
N LEU A 505 -12.02 34.11 3.11
CA LEU A 505 -10.66 33.57 3.10
C LEU A 505 -10.52 32.36 2.18
N LEU A 506 -11.40 31.35 2.30
CA LEU A 506 -11.36 30.14 1.47
C LEU A 506 -11.48 30.48 -0.02
N LYS A 507 -12.33 31.44 -0.38
CA LYS A 507 -12.42 31.96 -1.75
C LYS A 507 -11.11 32.59 -2.22
N LYS A 508 -10.46 33.43 -1.40
CA LYS A 508 -9.14 34.01 -1.72
C LYS A 508 -8.07 32.92 -1.88
N MET A 509 -8.13 31.86 -1.07
CA MET A 509 -7.23 30.71 -1.18
C MET A 509 -7.44 29.98 -2.52
N ALA A 510 -8.69 29.73 -2.91
CA ALA A 510 -9.01 29.12 -4.20
C ALA A 510 -8.56 30.00 -5.39
N GLU A 511 -8.79 31.31 -5.33
CA GLU A 511 -8.31 32.27 -6.34
C GLU A 511 -6.77 32.25 -6.49
N ALA A 512 -6.07 32.05 -5.38
CA ALA A 512 -4.62 31.87 -5.32
C ALA A 512 -4.14 30.45 -5.69
N GLY A 513 -5.04 29.50 -6.02
CA GLY A 513 -4.70 28.15 -6.51
C GLY A 513 -4.87 27.01 -5.51
N CYS A 514 -5.48 27.25 -4.34
CA CYS A 514 -5.75 26.20 -3.36
C CYS A 514 -6.83 25.24 -3.89
N THR A 515 -6.58 23.94 -3.80
CA THR A 515 -7.53 22.91 -4.24
C THR A 515 -7.78 21.83 -3.19
N TYR A 516 -7.02 21.84 -2.09
CA TYR A 516 -7.11 20.86 -1.03
C TYR A 516 -6.73 21.46 0.32
N ILE A 517 -7.50 21.16 1.36
CA ILE A 517 -7.15 21.48 2.75
C ILE A 517 -7.30 20.23 3.60
N TYR A 518 -6.29 19.94 4.41
CA TYR A 518 -6.31 18.88 5.41
C TYR A 518 -6.54 19.46 6.80
N PHE A 519 -7.54 18.94 7.51
CA PHE A 519 -7.87 19.38 8.87
C PHE A 519 -7.58 18.32 9.92
N GLY A 520 -6.90 18.68 11.00
CA GLY A 520 -6.94 17.90 12.23
C GLY A 520 -8.27 18.12 12.94
N LEU A 521 -9.29 17.32 12.61
CA LEU A 521 -10.61 17.38 13.26
C LEU A 521 -10.54 16.79 14.67
N GLU A 522 -9.75 15.72 14.82
CA GLU A 522 -9.57 14.89 16.01
C GLU A 522 -10.84 14.16 16.43
N GLN A 523 -11.85 14.90 16.87
CA GLN A 523 -13.15 14.40 17.31
C GLN A 523 -14.25 15.46 17.11
N ALA A 524 -15.51 15.03 16.99
CA ALA A 524 -16.65 15.95 16.81
C ALA A 524 -16.87 16.84 18.05
N GLU A 525 -16.72 16.27 19.25
CA GLU A 525 -16.97 16.95 20.53
C GLU A 525 -15.70 16.94 21.40
N PRO A 526 -14.65 17.71 21.03
CA PRO A 526 -13.38 17.68 21.72
C PRO A 526 -13.48 18.18 23.16
N ASP A 527 -12.81 17.46 24.06
CA ASP A 527 -12.55 17.96 25.41
C ASP A 527 -11.61 19.18 25.33
N ILE A 528 -12.13 20.34 25.72
CA ILE A 528 -11.44 21.64 25.68
C ILE A 528 -10.17 21.63 26.56
N GLU A 529 -10.11 20.81 27.62
CA GLU A 529 -8.93 20.74 28.48
C GLU A 529 -7.75 20.07 27.77
N HIS A 530 -8.02 18.98 27.05
CA HIS A 530 -7.02 18.12 26.39
C HIS A 530 -6.73 18.53 24.94
N VAL A 531 -7.74 19.06 24.24
CA VAL A 531 -7.68 19.49 22.84
C VAL A 531 -7.88 21.00 22.78
N GLN A 532 -6.84 21.75 23.14
CA GLN A 532 -6.89 23.23 23.19
C GLN A 532 -7.01 23.93 21.83
N LYS A 533 -7.17 23.17 20.73
CA LYS A 533 -7.71 23.65 19.45
C LYS A 533 -9.16 24.15 19.61
N ALA A 534 -9.90 23.60 20.57
CA ALA A 534 -11.17 24.15 21.04
C ALA A 534 -10.88 25.21 22.12
N SER A 535 -11.33 26.45 21.89
CA SER A 535 -10.97 27.61 22.72
C SER A 535 -11.45 27.49 24.17
N LYS A 536 -10.61 27.88 25.15
CA LYS A 536 -11.04 28.15 26.54
C LYS A 536 -11.84 29.46 26.69
N PHE A 537 -11.80 30.33 25.68
CA PHE A 537 -12.51 31.61 25.66
C PHE A 537 -13.86 31.49 24.93
N PRO A 538 -14.99 31.92 25.54
CA PRO A 538 -16.35 31.78 25.01
C PRO A 538 -16.69 32.80 23.91
N ILE A 539 -15.80 32.98 22.92
CA ILE A 539 -15.97 33.96 21.84
C ILE A 539 -16.71 33.35 20.64
N HIS A 540 -16.79 32.02 20.55
CA HIS A 540 -17.46 31.32 19.45
C HIS A 540 -18.89 30.96 19.84
N LYS A 541 -19.87 31.42 19.05
CA LYS A 541 -21.30 31.08 19.22
C LYS A 541 -21.63 29.66 18.74
N LYS A 542 -20.81 29.10 17.84
CA LYS A 542 -20.96 27.75 17.26
C LYS A 542 -20.07 26.75 17.99
N SER A 543 -20.54 25.51 18.06
CA SER A 543 -19.78 24.34 18.47
C SER A 543 -18.68 23.98 17.46
N TRP A 544 -17.76 23.11 17.87
CA TRP A 544 -16.69 22.58 17.01
C TRP A 544 -17.25 21.87 15.77
N THR A 545 -18.25 21.01 15.95
CA THR A 545 -19.04 20.36 14.90
C THR A 545 -19.64 21.36 13.90
N GLU A 546 -20.41 22.34 14.38
CA GLU A 546 -21.05 23.34 13.51
C GLU A 546 -20.01 24.17 12.74
N THR A 547 -18.84 24.41 13.34
CA THR A 547 -17.72 25.09 12.68
C THR A 547 -17.16 24.22 11.55
N PHE A 548 -16.95 22.92 11.79
CA PHE A 548 -16.44 22.00 10.77
C PHE A 548 -17.40 21.88 9.59
N GLU A 549 -18.71 21.77 9.85
CA GLU A 549 -19.74 21.72 8.80
C GLU A 549 -19.73 22.99 7.95
N ALA A 550 -19.70 24.16 8.60
CA ALA A 550 -19.64 25.45 7.91
C ALA A 550 -18.35 25.61 7.08
N VAL A 551 -17.21 25.14 7.59
CA VAL A 551 -15.94 25.16 6.87
C VAL A 551 -15.97 24.22 5.67
N CYS A 552 -16.48 22.99 5.81
CA CYS A 552 -16.61 22.04 4.71
C CYS A 552 -17.51 22.58 3.60
N GLN A 553 -18.66 23.15 3.97
CA GLN A 553 -19.58 23.78 3.03
C GLN A 553 -18.90 24.94 2.29
N SER A 554 -18.26 25.87 3.02
CA SER A 554 -17.59 27.04 2.44
C SER A 554 -16.39 26.67 1.57
N ALA A 555 -15.65 25.61 1.93
CA ALA A 555 -14.56 25.07 1.13
C ALA A 555 -15.09 24.49 -0.19
N ASN A 556 -16.17 23.71 -0.13
CA ASN A 556 -16.81 23.14 -1.30
C ASN A 556 -17.37 24.23 -2.24
N GLU A 557 -18.03 25.26 -1.70
CA GLU A 557 -18.49 26.44 -2.47
C GLU A 557 -17.32 27.18 -3.18
N ALA A 558 -16.13 27.16 -2.58
CA ALA A 558 -14.91 27.72 -3.17
C ALA A 558 -14.20 26.76 -4.16
N GLY A 559 -14.67 25.51 -4.30
CA GLY A 559 -14.04 24.48 -5.14
C GLY A 559 -12.80 23.84 -4.50
N ILE A 560 -12.68 23.89 -3.17
CA ILE A 560 -11.58 23.30 -2.40
C ILE A 560 -12.05 21.98 -1.81
N ARG A 561 -11.31 20.90 -2.06
CA ARG A 561 -11.57 19.59 -1.46
C ARG A 561 -11.08 19.56 -0.01
N VAL A 562 -11.79 18.82 0.83
CA VAL A 562 -11.43 18.64 2.23
C VAL A 562 -10.94 17.22 2.50
N GLY A 563 -9.87 17.10 3.28
CA GLY A 563 -9.53 15.89 4.00
C GLY A 563 -9.41 16.17 5.50
N CYS A 564 -9.45 15.12 6.32
CA CYS A 564 -9.32 15.27 7.76
C CYS A 564 -8.65 14.08 8.45
N SER A 565 -7.99 14.36 9.58
CA SER A 565 -7.52 13.37 10.55
C SER A 565 -8.49 13.24 11.71
N LEU A 566 -8.80 12.01 12.09
CA LEU A 566 -9.52 11.64 13.32
C LEU A 566 -8.55 11.00 14.29
N GLN A 567 -8.64 11.35 15.57
CA GLN A 567 -7.77 10.86 16.62
C GLN A 567 -8.60 10.36 17.80
N PHE A 568 -8.49 9.04 18.05
CA PHE A 568 -9.16 8.34 19.13
C PHE A 568 -8.18 8.01 20.28
N GLY A 569 -8.66 7.68 21.47
CA GLY A 569 -7.84 7.41 22.67
C GLY A 569 -7.56 8.64 23.54
N LEU A 570 -8.29 9.74 23.35
CA LEU A 570 -8.24 10.99 24.13
C LEU A 570 -9.34 11.06 25.22
N LYS A 571 -9.61 9.91 25.87
CA LYS A 571 -10.65 9.71 26.91
C LYS A 571 -12.10 9.88 26.45
N GLU A 572 -12.36 9.87 25.16
CA GLU A 572 -13.71 9.88 24.64
C GLU A 572 -14.45 8.55 24.89
N THR A 573 -15.76 8.62 24.97
CA THR A 573 -16.66 7.47 25.16
C THR A 573 -17.03 6.81 23.82
N PRO A 574 -17.48 5.55 23.81
CA PRO A 574 -17.96 4.90 22.59
C PRO A 574 -19.04 5.69 21.83
N SER A 575 -19.91 6.40 22.54
CA SER A 575 -20.90 7.29 21.91
C SER A 575 -20.25 8.47 21.18
N GLN A 576 -19.13 9.01 21.68
CA GLN A 576 -18.37 10.07 21.02
C GLN A 576 -17.58 9.55 19.80
N TRP A 577 -17.16 8.29 19.79
CA TRP A 577 -16.61 7.65 18.59
C TRP A 577 -17.62 7.69 17.45
N GLN A 578 -18.84 7.21 17.72
CA GLN A 578 -19.94 7.21 16.75
C GLN A 578 -20.23 8.62 16.23
N LYS A 579 -20.39 9.61 17.12
CA LYS A 579 -20.66 11.00 16.70
C LYS A 579 -19.57 11.57 15.78
N THR A 580 -18.30 11.24 16.07
CA THR A 580 -17.16 11.68 15.25
C THR A 580 -17.22 11.07 13.86
N ILE A 581 -17.49 9.77 13.77
CA ILE A 581 -17.61 9.06 12.49
C ILE A 581 -18.85 9.52 11.72
N ASP A 582 -19.98 9.72 12.38
CA ASP A 582 -21.24 10.21 11.79
C ASP A 582 -21.07 11.60 11.18
N LEU A 583 -20.36 12.50 11.87
CA LEU A 583 -20.07 13.85 11.37
C LEU A 583 -19.26 13.78 10.06
N VAL A 584 -18.20 12.96 10.05
CA VAL A 584 -17.33 12.84 8.87
C VAL A 584 -18.06 12.14 7.73
N LYS A 585 -18.86 11.11 8.04
CA LYS A 585 -19.75 10.44 7.07
C LYS A 585 -20.71 11.44 6.44
N LYS A 586 -21.37 12.29 7.25
CA LYS A 586 -22.27 13.34 6.76
C LYS A 586 -21.55 14.29 5.78
N MET A 587 -20.32 14.69 6.08
CA MET A 587 -19.52 15.56 5.20
C MET A 587 -19.04 14.83 3.93
N TYR A 588 -18.75 13.54 4.03
CA TYR A 588 -18.38 12.70 2.90
C TYR A 588 -19.57 12.44 1.95
N GLU A 589 -20.74 12.09 2.48
CA GLU A 589 -21.98 11.90 1.70
C GLU A 589 -22.45 13.19 1.02
N ALA A 590 -22.19 14.35 1.65
CA ALA A 590 -22.42 15.66 1.05
C ALA A 590 -21.42 16.01 -0.07
N GLY A 591 -20.40 15.18 -0.31
CA GLY A 591 -19.36 15.38 -1.32
C GLY A 591 -18.29 16.40 -0.93
N TYR A 592 -18.26 16.85 0.33
CA TYR A 592 -17.28 17.85 0.79
C TYR A 592 -15.91 17.22 1.06
N ILE A 593 -15.92 15.97 1.54
CA ILE A 593 -14.71 15.17 1.76
C ILE A 593 -14.49 14.25 0.57
N GLY A 594 -13.24 14.17 0.10
CA GLY A 594 -12.86 13.32 -1.03
C GLY A 594 -12.63 11.85 -0.65
N LYS A 595 -12.53 11.00 -1.66
CA LYS A 595 -12.01 9.63 -1.49
C LYS A 595 -10.58 9.67 -0.96
N ASN A 596 -10.16 8.68 -0.18
CA ASN A 596 -8.81 8.58 0.40
C ASN A 596 -8.35 9.89 1.07
N SER A 597 -9.23 10.55 1.81
CA SER A 597 -8.99 11.88 2.42
C SER A 597 -9.27 11.91 3.93
N VAL A 598 -9.70 10.80 4.54
CA VAL A 598 -9.91 10.67 5.99
C VAL A 598 -8.88 9.74 6.62
N ALA A 599 -7.98 10.26 7.46
CA ALA A 599 -7.09 9.42 8.25
C ALA A 599 -7.72 9.05 9.59
N ILE A 600 -7.49 7.82 10.04
CA ILE A 600 -7.88 7.37 11.39
C ILE A 600 -6.63 7.02 12.19
N ASN A 601 -6.50 7.69 13.31
CA ASN A 601 -5.36 7.63 14.21
C ASN A 601 -5.82 7.24 15.62
N THR A 602 -4.93 6.59 16.36
CA THR A 602 -5.09 6.48 17.82
C THR A 602 -4.01 7.27 18.51
N ASN A 603 -4.34 7.80 19.67
CA ASN A 603 -3.49 8.58 20.51
C ASN A 603 -2.40 7.68 21.10
N THR A 604 -1.15 8.02 20.81
CA THR A 604 0.04 7.42 21.40
C THR A 604 0.82 8.57 22.06
N PRO A 605 1.16 8.49 23.36
CA PRO A 605 1.98 9.50 24.00
C PRO A 605 3.39 9.53 23.39
N TYR A 606 3.65 10.54 22.56
CA TYR A 606 4.98 10.77 22.00
C TYR A 606 5.88 11.48 23.00
N PRO A 607 7.21 11.21 23.00
CA PRO A 607 8.18 12.05 23.68
C PRO A 607 7.94 13.54 23.40
N GLU A 608 8.32 14.41 24.32
CA GLU A 608 8.10 15.88 24.27
C GLU A 608 6.69 16.35 24.61
N THR A 609 5.65 15.56 24.35
CA THR A 609 4.25 15.97 24.55
C THR A 609 3.92 16.22 26.04
N GLU A 610 2.89 17.02 26.30
CA GLU A 610 2.43 17.19 27.68
C GLU A 610 1.87 15.85 28.25
N GLN A 611 1.32 14.98 27.39
CA GLN A 611 0.94 13.61 27.77
C GLN A 611 2.14 12.80 28.26
N TRP A 612 3.29 12.90 27.60
CA TRP A 612 4.53 12.26 28.02
C TRP A 612 5.03 12.74 29.37
N ILE A 613 4.97 14.05 29.61
CA ILE A 613 5.32 14.66 30.90
C ILE A 613 4.41 14.12 32.01
N LYS A 614 3.11 14.01 31.75
CA LYS A 614 2.16 13.42 32.72
C LYS A 614 2.45 11.94 32.96
N LEU A 615 2.78 11.18 31.92
CA LEU A 615 3.16 9.77 32.04
C LEU A 615 4.44 9.60 32.89
N ALA A 616 5.43 10.48 32.71
CA ALA A 616 6.66 10.46 33.52
C ALA A 616 6.41 10.68 35.03
N LYS A 617 5.33 11.38 35.39
CA LYS A 617 4.90 11.61 36.78
C LYS A 617 4.10 10.47 37.40
N GLN A 618 3.62 9.52 36.60
CA GLN A 618 2.88 8.34 37.07
C GLN A 618 3.82 7.22 37.50
N GLU A 619 3.33 6.21 38.24
CA GLU A 619 4.10 4.98 38.52
C GLU A 619 4.27 4.15 37.23
N GLY A 620 5.43 3.51 37.04
CA GLY A 620 5.77 2.76 35.82
C GLY A 620 6.91 3.37 34.99
N GLU A 621 7.36 2.64 33.97
CA GLU A 621 8.41 3.08 33.02
C GLU A 621 7.80 3.81 31.81
N LEU A 622 8.61 4.65 31.15
CA LEU A 622 8.21 5.31 29.91
C LEU A 622 8.29 4.33 28.72
N PRO A 623 7.46 4.51 27.67
CA PRO A 623 7.58 3.76 26.43
C PRO A 623 8.99 3.85 25.82
N ASP A 624 9.57 2.69 25.49
CA ASP A 624 10.89 2.60 24.86
C ASP A 624 10.73 2.32 23.35
N TYR A 625 11.11 3.29 22.52
CA TYR A 625 10.98 3.23 21.06
C TYR A 625 12.13 2.49 20.36
N ARG A 626 13.08 1.92 21.13
CA ARG A 626 14.12 1.03 20.60
C ARG A 626 13.56 -0.34 20.21
N GLU A 627 12.51 -0.75 20.88
CA GLU A 627 11.76 -1.96 20.52
C GLU A 627 10.73 -1.62 19.44
N LYS A 628 10.56 -2.54 18.50
CA LYS A 628 9.56 -2.38 17.45
C LYS A 628 8.17 -2.35 18.09
N LEU A 629 7.49 -1.22 17.96
CA LEU A 629 6.12 -1.08 18.43
C LEU A 629 5.20 -1.93 17.55
N LYS A 630 4.41 -2.82 18.15
CA LYS A 630 3.39 -3.53 17.38
C LYS A 630 2.31 -2.56 16.95
N ARG A 631 2.20 -2.34 15.64
CA ARG A 631 1.20 -1.47 15.02
C ARG A 631 -0.09 -2.24 14.71
N HIS A 632 -1.22 -1.60 14.92
CA HIS A 632 -2.52 -2.11 14.48
C HIS A 632 -2.62 -1.98 12.96
N PRO A 633 -2.92 -3.07 12.22
CA PRO A 633 -2.85 -3.07 10.75
C PRO A 633 -3.88 -2.15 10.06
N ARG A 634 -4.87 -1.66 10.80
CA ARG A 634 -6.02 -0.88 10.28
C ARG A 634 -5.94 0.63 10.56
N PHE A 635 -4.90 1.09 11.29
CA PHE A 635 -4.76 2.49 11.70
C PHE A 635 -3.41 3.07 11.28
N GLU A 636 -3.37 4.38 11.10
CA GLU A 636 -2.15 5.07 10.68
C GLU A 636 -1.12 5.20 11.82
N THR A 637 -1.55 5.41 13.07
CA THR A 637 -0.62 5.59 14.22
C THR A 637 -0.87 4.67 15.42
N SER A 638 -1.70 3.63 15.28
CA SER A 638 -2.05 2.79 16.43
C SER A 638 -0.97 1.81 16.80
N HIS A 639 -0.29 2.06 17.91
CA HIS A 639 0.80 1.26 18.42
C HIS A 639 0.43 0.63 19.77
N GLN A 640 1.14 -0.42 20.20
CA GLN A 640 0.91 -1.12 21.47
C GLN A 640 1.02 -0.23 22.73
N PHE A 641 1.56 0.99 22.60
CA PHE A 641 1.59 2.02 23.64
C PHE A 641 0.49 3.07 23.51
N SER A 642 -0.49 2.85 22.63
CA SER A 642 -1.67 3.70 22.57
C SER A 642 -2.39 3.64 23.91
N SER A 643 -2.96 4.77 24.33
CA SER A 643 -3.90 4.81 25.45
C SER A 643 -5.20 4.03 25.18
N LEU A 644 -5.38 3.56 23.94
CA LEU A 644 -6.50 2.77 23.49
C LEU A 644 -6.12 1.29 23.39
N ALA A 645 -6.90 0.41 24.03
CA ALA A 645 -6.75 -1.05 23.88
C ALA A 645 -7.04 -1.48 22.43
N TRP A 646 -6.42 -2.58 21.96
CA TRP A 646 -6.61 -3.04 20.58
C TRP A 646 -8.05 -3.44 20.29
N GLU A 647 -8.78 -4.00 21.26
CA GLU A 647 -10.19 -4.34 21.13
C GLU A 647 -11.01 -3.09 20.78
N ASN A 648 -10.72 -1.97 21.46
CA ASN A 648 -11.37 -0.69 21.18
C ASN A 648 -10.95 -0.11 19.82
N ALA A 649 -9.69 -0.31 19.38
CA ALA A 649 -9.26 0.10 18.05
C ALA A 649 -10.01 -0.70 16.97
N ASP A 650 -10.16 -2.01 17.15
CA ASP A 650 -10.96 -2.86 16.26
C ASP A 650 -12.43 -2.46 16.23
N GLU A 651 -13.03 -2.12 17.38
CA GLU A 651 -14.39 -1.60 17.46
C GLU A 651 -14.54 -0.27 16.69
N ILE A 652 -13.62 0.68 16.86
CA ILE A 652 -13.64 1.95 16.14
C ILE A 652 -13.49 1.73 14.63
N TYR A 653 -12.62 0.82 14.21
CA TYR A 653 -12.48 0.52 12.79
C TYR A 653 -13.70 -0.21 12.23
N ALA A 654 -14.29 -1.15 12.97
CA ALA A 654 -15.54 -1.80 12.63
C ALA A 654 -16.69 -0.80 12.51
N LEU A 655 -16.64 0.29 13.29
CA LEU A 655 -17.60 1.40 13.22
C LEU A 655 -17.34 2.31 12.01
N ALA A 656 -16.08 2.63 11.74
CA ALA A 656 -15.68 3.57 10.70
C ALA A 656 -15.71 2.98 9.28
N LYS A 657 -15.22 1.73 9.09
CA LYS A 657 -15.11 1.09 7.77
C LYS A 657 -16.42 1.08 6.97
N PRO A 658 -17.56 0.60 7.49
CA PRO A 658 -18.80 0.56 6.72
C PRO A 658 -19.36 1.95 6.43
N GLN A 659 -19.02 2.94 7.25
CA GLN A 659 -19.57 4.30 7.17
C GLN A 659 -18.76 5.22 6.26
N LEU A 660 -17.45 5.10 6.31
CA LEU A 660 -16.52 5.98 5.61
C LEU A 660 -15.96 5.31 4.35
N GLY A 661 -15.85 3.98 4.33
CA GLY A 661 -15.50 3.16 3.17
C GLY A 661 -14.38 3.76 2.32
N GLU A 662 -14.77 4.29 1.16
CA GLU A 662 -13.88 4.90 0.18
C GLU A 662 -13.15 6.19 0.64
N ALA A 663 -13.64 6.84 1.68
CA ALA A 663 -13.09 8.08 2.22
C ALA A 663 -11.79 7.84 3.00
N LEU A 664 -11.60 6.65 3.56
CA LEU A 664 -10.46 6.34 4.42
C LEU A 664 -9.13 6.35 3.64
N VAL A 665 -8.16 7.13 4.12
CA VAL A 665 -6.76 7.07 3.68
C VAL A 665 -6.24 5.69 4.03
N GLY A 666 -5.54 5.04 3.10
CA GLY A 666 -4.88 3.78 3.43
C GLY A 666 -5.74 2.55 3.47
N VAL A 667 -7.00 2.66 3.05
CA VAL A 667 -7.61 1.56 2.31
C VAL A 667 -6.89 1.53 0.98
N SER A 668 -5.73 0.86 0.96
CA SER A 668 -5.21 0.30 -0.27
C SER A 668 -6.38 -0.35 -0.97
N PHE A 669 -6.58 -0.03 -2.25
CA PHE A 669 -7.03 -1.08 -3.13
C PHE A 669 -5.92 -2.13 -3.21
N SER A 670 -5.83 -2.94 -2.16
CA SER A 670 -5.69 -4.38 -2.26
C SER A 670 -6.98 -4.96 -1.70
N ASN A 671 -8.13 -4.33 -2.06
CA ASN A 671 -9.43 -4.98 -2.00
C ASN A 671 -10.63 -4.16 -2.48
N LYS A 672 -10.69 -2.83 -2.68
CA LYS A 672 -12.01 -2.22 -2.95
C LYS A 672 -12.66 -2.58 -4.32
N GLU A 673 -11.90 -2.91 -5.36
CA GLU A 673 -12.46 -3.48 -6.61
C GLU A 673 -12.82 -4.95 -6.39
N ILE A 674 -12.12 -5.63 -5.48
CA ILE A 674 -12.34 -7.02 -5.08
C ILE A 674 -13.55 -7.11 -4.11
N GLU A 675 -13.77 -6.13 -3.23
CA GLU A 675 -14.91 -5.95 -2.34
C GLU A 675 -16.11 -5.52 -3.17
N GLN A 676 -16.00 -4.62 -4.15
CA GLN A 676 -17.07 -4.36 -5.11
C GLN A 676 -17.41 -5.60 -5.95
N CYS A 677 -16.40 -6.40 -6.33
CA CYS A 677 -16.61 -7.65 -7.05
C CYS A 677 -17.28 -8.70 -6.14
N ILE A 678 -16.79 -8.90 -4.91
CA ILE A 678 -17.34 -9.77 -3.87
C ILE A 678 -18.76 -9.33 -3.50
N GLU A 679 -19.02 -8.04 -3.37
CA GLU A 679 -20.32 -7.46 -3.00
C GLU A 679 -21.32 -7.53 -4.17
N ARG A 680 -20.85 -7.33 -5.42
CA ARG A 680 -21.61 -7.61 -6.64
C ARG A 680 -22.08 -9.07 -6.64
N TYR A 681 -21.20 -10.01 -6.30
CA TYR A 681 -21.57 -11.42 -6.20
C TYR A 681 -22.50 -11.70 -5.00
N ARG A 682 -22.18 -11.17 -3.80
CA ARG A 682 -22.97 -11.33 -2.55
C ARG A 682 -24.43 -10.88 -2.72
N ASN A 683 -24.65 -9.69 -3.28
CA ASN A 683 -26.00 -9.15 -3.50
C ASN A 683 -26.85 -9.98 -4.47
N ILE A 684 -26.22 -10.75 -5.37
CA ILE A 684 -26.96 -11.63 -6.29
C ILE A 684 -27.38 -12.94 -5.60
N PHE A 685 -26.64 -13.44 -4.61
CA PHE A 685 -27.03 -14.64 -3.83
C PHE A 685 -28.32 -14.46 -3.05
N GLU A 686 -28.40 -13.34 -2.31
CA GLU A 686 -29.54 -13.05 -1.43
C GLU A 686 -30.83 -12.86 -2.24
N ARG A 687 -30.68 -12.69 -3.57
CA ARG A 687 -31.75 -12.62 -4.55
C ARG A 687 -32.13 -13.98 -5.14
N ASP A 688 -31.21 -14.92 -5.32
CA ASP A 688 -31.39 -16.13 -6.14
C ASP A 688 -31.56 -17.45 -5.36
N PHE A 689 -31.76 -17.41 -4.03
CA PHE A 689 -31.90 -18.63 -3.24
C PHE A 689 -32.59 -18.42 -1.89
N TYR A 690 -33.39 -19.41 -1.43
CA TYR A 690 -33.88 -19.48 -0.05
C TYR A 690 -33.78 -20.90 0.49
N ILE A 691 -33.14 -21.01 1.65
CA ILE A 691 -33.14 -22.19 2.50
C ILE A 691 -33.24 -21.70 3.95
N ASN A 692 -33.93 -22.44 4.81
CA ASN A 692 -33.86 -22.22 6.25
C ASN A 692 -32.76 -23.15 6.76
N ASP A 693 -31.61 -22.60 7.13
CA ASP A 693 -30.42 -23.39 7.49
C ASP A 693 -30.69 -24.30 8.70
N GLU A 694 -31.39 -23.83 9.73
CA GLU A 694 -31.70 -24.63 10.91
C GLU A 694 -32.55 -25.86 10.54
N VAL A 695 -33.65 -25.64 9.81
CA VAL A 695 -34.55 -26.71 9.36
C VAL A 695 -33.84 -27.65 8.37
N TYR A 696 -32.98 -27.11 7.52
CA TYR A 696 -32.20 -27.91 6.58
C TYR A 696 -31.16 -28.78 7.28
N GLN A 697 -30.46 -28.26 8.30
CA GLN A 697 -29.55 -29.05 9.12
C GLN A 697 -30.30 -30.16 9.88
N GLU A 698 -31.45 -29.84 10.49
CA GLU A 698 -32.30 -30.85 11.14
C GLU A 698 -32.76 -31.94 10.16
N TYR A 699 -33.09 -31.58 8.93
CA TYR A 699 -33.40 -32.54 7.86
C TYR A 699 -32.20 -33.43 7.50
N LEU A 700 -31.01 -32.85 7.33
CA LEU A 700 -29.79 -33.61 7.03
C LEU A 700 -29.42 -34.59 8.15
N GLU A 701 -29.66 -34.20 9.41
CA GLU A 701 -29.46 -35.03 10.61
C GLU A 701 -30.56 -36.07 10.83
N GLY A 702 -31.61 -36.09 9.98
CA GLY A 702 -32.75 -36.99 10.11
C GLY A 702 -33.67 -36.66 11.28
N LYS A 703 -33.58 -35.45 11.85
CA LYS A 703 -34.42 -34.95 12.94
C LYS A 703 -35.75 -34.37 12.44
N HIS A 704 -35.85 -34.03 11.15
CA HIS A 704 -37.04 -33.46 10.51
C HIS A 704 -37.37 -34.20 9.21
N GLU A 705 -38.67 -34.41 8.89
CA GLU A 705 -39.08 -34.87 7.56
C GLU A 705 -38.97 -33.71 6.56
N GLY A 706 -38.13 -33.83 5.54
CA GLY A 706 -37.93 -32.79 4.53
C GLY A 706 -38.38 -33.21 3.14
N ILE A 707 -38.96 -32.27 2.39
CA ILE A 707 -39.38 -32.44 1.01
C ILE A 707 -38.41 -31.65 0.13
N HIS A 708 -37.59 -32.34 -0.65
CA HIS A 708 -36.42 -31.72 -1.27
C HIS A 708 -36.49 -31.66 -2.80
N PHE A 709 -36.88 -30.50 -3.33
CA PHE A 709 -36.89 -30.18 -4.77
C PHE A 709 -35.87 -29.08 -5.11
N ASN A 710 -34.70 -29.12 -4.48
CA ASN A 710 -33.68 -28.06 -4.56
C ASN A 710 -32.29 -28.54 -5.02
N SER A 711 -32.25 -29.70 -5.66
CA SER A 711 -31.04 -30.45 -6.03
C SER A 711 -30.09 -29.73 -7.00
N ALA A 712 -30.61 -28.83 -7.84
CA ALA A 712 -29.79 -28.00 -8.73
C ALA A 712 -28.87 -27.02 -7.97
N ALA A 713 -29.15 -26.76 -6.70
CA ALA A 713 -28.29 -26.01 -5.80
C ALA A 713 -27.42 -26.94 -4.96
N ILE A 714 -28.05 -27.85 -4.21
CA ILE A 714 -27.40 -28.84 -3.35
C ILE A 714 -28.26 -30.10 -3.29
N ALA A 715 -27.67 -31.28 -3.44
CA ALA A 715 -28.37 -32.55 -3.18
C ALA A 715 -27.91 -33.15 -1.86
N VAL A 716 -28.80 -33.92 -1.23
CA VAL A 716 -28.45 -34.79 -0.11
C VAL A 716 -27.77 -36.04 -0.66
N PRO A 717 -26.58 -36.43 -0.19
CA PRO A 717 -25.95 -37.65 -0.67
C PRO A 717 -26.74 -38.90 -0.31
N PHE A 718 -26.56 -39.99 -1.06
CA PHE A 718 -27.09 -41.29 -0.68
C PHE A 718 -26.66 -41.67 0.74
N ALA A 719 -27.55 -42.31 1.51
CA ALA A 719 -27.23 -42.70 2.88
C ALA A 719 -26.03 -43.66 2.93
N GLU A 720 -25.92 -44.54 1.93
CA GLU A 720 -24.82 -45.46 1.75
C GLU A 720 -23.50 -44.74 1.44
N ALA A 721 -23.54 -43.72 0.57
CA ALA A 721 -22.38 -42.88 0.27
C ALA A 721 -21.88 -42.13 1.52
N ARG A 722 -22.80 -41.59 2.33
CA ARG A 722 -22.49 -40.94 3.62
C ARG A 722 -21.83 -41.91 4.59
N GLU A 723 -22.38 -43.11 4.73
CA GLU A 723 -21.85 -44.11 5.66
C GLU A 723 -20.45 -44.59 5.26
N VAL A 724 -20.18 -44.73 3.95
CA VAL A 724 -18.83 -45.04 3.45
C VAL A 724 -17.86 -43.90 3.74
N ALA A 725 -18.23 -42.66 3.39
CA ALA A 725 -17.40 -41.50 3.66
C ALA A 725 -17.07 -41.36 5.16
N LYS A 726 -18.04 -41.61 6.03
CA LYS A 726 -17.86 -41.55 7.49
C LYS A 726 -16.83 -42.55 8.00
N LYS A 727 -16.91 -43.79 7.54
CA LYS A 727 -15.96 -44.85 7.93
C LYS A 727 -14.54 -44.55 7.49
N VAL A 728 -14.38 -43.97 6.30
CA VAL A 728 -13.06 -43.56 5.80
C VAL A 728 -12.55 -42.37 6.61
N PHE A 729 -13.39 -41.37 6.89
CA PHE A 729 -13.02 -40.21 7.69
C PHE A 729 -12.53 -40.59 9.10
N GLU A 730 -13.24 -41.50 9.80
CA GLU A 730 -12.88 -41.96 11.15
C GLU A 730 -11.50 -42.63 11.23
N LYS A 731 -10.93 -43.06 10.10
CA LYS A 731 -9.62 -43.75 10.00
C LYS A 731 -8.65 -43.06 9.06
N GLU A 732 -8.96 -41.85 8.59
CA GLU A 732 -8.24 -41.21 7.48
C GLU A 732 -6.75 -40.97 7.81
N SER A 733 -6.43 -40.69 9.07
CA SER A 733 -5.06 -40.53 9.59
C SER A 733 -4.27 -41.84 9.71
N GLU A 734 -4.96 -42.98 9.68
CA GLU A 734 -4.37 -44.33 9.78
C GLU A 734 -4.20 -45.00 8.41
N LEU A 735 -4.70 -44.38 7.33
CA LEU A 735 -4.58 -44.91 5.96
C LEU A 735 -3.12 -44.92 5.51
N THR A 736 -2.70 -46.06 4.96
CA THR A 736 -1.41 -46.20 4.27
C THR A 736 -1.44 -45.47 2.93
N GLU A 737 -0.27 -45.11 2.40
CA GLU A 737 -0.16 -44.47 1.08
C GLU A 737 -0.73 -45.34 -0.06
N GLU A 738 -0.65 -46.67 0.06
CA GLU A 738 -1.25 -47.62 -0.89
C GLU A 738 -2.78 -47.56 -0.86
N GLU A 739 -3.39 -47.46 0.32
CA GLU A 739 -4.83 -47.32 0.48
C GLU A 739 -5.34 -45.98 -0.06
N LYS A 740 -4.61 -44.88 0.23
CA LYS A 740 -4.92 -43.54 -0.31
C LYS A 740 -4.87 -43.52 -1.84
N SER A 741 -3.81 -44.05 -2.43
CA SER A 741 -3.65 -44.18 -3.88
C SER A 741 -4.78 -45.01 -4.49
N THR A 742 -5.15 -46.13 -3.87
CA THR A 742 -6.26 -46.98 -4.33
C THR A 742 -7.59 -46.24 -4.37
N ILE A 743 -7.92 -45.48 -3.32
CA ILE A 743 -9.16 -44.68 -3.25
C ILE A 743 -9.20 -43.65 -4.40
N LEU A 744 -8.10 -42.93 -4.61
CA LEU A 744 -8.01 -41.91 -5.66
C LEU A 744 -8.11 -42.53 -7.06
N ASP A 745 -7.39 -43.63 -7.32
CA ASP A 745 -7.36 -44.29 -8.62
C ASP A 745 -8.70 -44.92 -9.00
N GLU A 746 -9.39 -45.55 -8.05
CA GLU A 746 -10.74 -46.08 -8.28
C GLU A 746 -11.72 -44.96 -8.63
N ALA A 747 -11.67 -43.86 -7.88
CA ALA A 747 -12.52 -42.70 -8.11
C ALA A 747 -12.25 -42.05 -9.47
N ARG A 748 -10.99 -41.89 -9.90
CA ARG A 748 -10.63 -41.34 -11.22
C ARG A 748 -11.15 -42.22 -12.35
N LYS A 749 -10.99 -43.54 -12.26
CA LYS A 749 -11.51 -44.49 -13.25
C LYS A 749 -13.03 -44.40 -13.38
N LYS A 750 -13.74 -44.38 -12.25
CA LYS A 750 -15.19 -44.21 -12.23
C LYS A 750 -15.61 -42.87 -12.81
N ALA A 751 -14.94 -41.77 -12.44
CA ALA A 751 -15.21 -40.44 -12.97
C ALA A 751 -15.00 -40.38 -14.48
N ALA A 752 -13.91 -40.95 -15.00
CA ALA A 752 -13.61 -41.02 -16.43
C ALA A 752 -14.66 -41.82 -17.22
N GLU A 753 -15.13 -42.94 -16.66
CA GLU A 753 -16.21 -43.75 -17.23
C GLU A 753 -17.48 -42.90 -17.46
N LEU A 754 -17.86 -41.99 -16.55
CA LEU A 754 -19.10 -41.20 -16.63
C LEU A 754 -19.22 -40.30 -17.86
N ILE A 755 -18.11 -39.89 -18.47
CA ILE A 755 -18.10 -39.03 -19.64
C ILE A 755 -17.35 -39.64 -20.83
N ASN A 756 -17.06 -40.95 -20.76
CA ASN A 756 -16.27 -41.67 -21.76
C ASN A 756 -14.87 -41.05 -22.00
N LEU A 757 -14.19 -40.61 -20.94
CA LEU A 757 -12.81 -40.14 -21.03
C LEU A 757 -11.86 -41.34 -21.12
N PHE A 758 -11.06 -41.40 -22.19
CA PHE A 758 -10.19 -42.55 -22.48
C PHE A 758 -9.05 -42.74 -21.46
N ASP A 759 -8.56 -41.65 -20.89
CA ASP A 759 -7.42 -41.64 -19.98
C ASP A 759 -7.79 -41.00 -18.65
N GLU A 760 -7.80 -41.80 -17.58
CA GLU A 760 -8.19 -41.35 -16.25
C GLU A 760 -7.23 -40.32 -15.64
N ARG A 761 -6.00 -40.19 -16.15
CA ARG A 761 -5.06 -39.12 -15.74
C ARG A 761 -5.65 -37.73 -16.00
N GLY A 762 -6.55 -37.63 -16.97
CA GLY A 762 -7.27 -36.41 -17.30
C GLY A 762 -8.33 -35.98 -16.28
N VAL A 763 -8.44 -36.66 -15.13
CA VAL A 763 -9.36 -36.33 -14.04
C VAL A 763 -8.60 -35.65 -12.89
N ALA A 764 -8.95 -34.39 -12.63
CA ALA A 764 -8.52 -33.67 -11.43
C ALA A 764 -9.68 -33.45 -10.46
N PHE A 765 -9.40 -33.59 -9.16
CA PHE A 765 -10.37 -33.37 -8.08
C PHE A 765 -10.30 -31.94 -7.55
N GLY A 766 -11.44 -31.35 -7.22
CA GLY A 766 -11.53 -30.16 -6.36
C GLY A 766 -12.39 -30.47 -5.14
N ARG A 767 -12.25 -29.68 -4.07
CA ARG A 767 -13.18 -29.76 -2.92
C ARG A 767 -14.59 -29.37 -3.34
N ASN A 768 -14.72 -28.56 -4.39
CA ASN A 768 -15.97 -28.25 -5.07
C ASN A 768 -15.73 -28.02 -6.57
N THR A 769 -16.80 -27.87 -7.36
CA THR A 769 -16.72 -27.68 -8.81
C THR A 769 -16.06 -26.36 -9.21
N THR A 770 -16.22 -25.29 -8.42
CA THR A 770 -15.58 -24.00 -8.71
C THR A 770 -14.06 -24.10 -8.56
N GLU A 771 -13.57 -24.76 -7.51
CA GLU A 771 -12.14 -25.04 -7.33
C GLU A 771 -11.62 -25.97 -8.45
N ALA A 772 -12.37 -27.00 -8.83
CA ALA A 772 -11.99 -27.84 -9.95
C ALA A 772 -11.89 -27.04 -11.26
N ALA A 773 -12.81 -26.10 -11.50
CA ALA A 773 -12.77 -25.23 -12.67
C ALA A 773 -11.60 -24.23 -12.64
N SER A 774 -11.14 -23.80 -11.46
CA SER A 774 -10.09 -22.78 -11.36
C SER A 774 -8.74 -23.23 -11.93
N PHE A 775 -8.48 -24.53 -11.92
CA PHE A 775 -7.31 -25.13 -12.56
C PHE A 775 -7.22 -24.88 -14.07
N VAL A 776 -8.33 -24.53 -14.73
CA VAL A 776 -8.34 -24.09 -16.14
C VAL A 776 -7.49 -22.85 -16.36
N TYR A 777 -7.32 -22.01 -15.33
CA TYR A 777 -6.39 -20.88 -15.40
C TYR A 777 -5.00 -21.33 -15.85
N TRP A 778 -4.52 -22.44 -15.30
CA TRP A 778 -3.23 -23.03 -15.67
C TRP A 778 -3.32 -23.90 -16.92
N LEU A 779 -4.34 -24.74 -17.07
CA LEU A 779 -4.45 -25.61 -18.26
C LEU A 779 -4.54 -24.81 -19.56
N ALA A 780 -5.21 -23.65 -19.53
CA ALA A 780 -5.29 -22.71 -20.66
C ALA A 780 -4.06 -21.78 -20.76
N GLY A 781 -3.27 -21.71 -19.69
CA GLY A 781 -2.08 -20.86 -19.59
C GLY A 781 -2.41 -19.37 -19.55
N LEU A 782 -3.50 -18.96 -18.88
CA LEU A 782 -3.94 -17.57 -18.77
C LEU A 782 -2.87 -16.66 -18.15
N GLN A 783 -2.83 -15.42 -18.63
CA GLN A 783 -1.94 -14.35 -18.21
C GLN A 783 -2.72 -13.04 -18.09
N LYS A 784 -2.15 -12.09 -17.33
CA LYS A 784 -2.71 -10.74 -17.21
C LYS A 784 -2.89 -10.09 -18.60
N GLY A 785 -4.06 -9.53 -18.84
CA GLY A 785 -4.46 -8.95 -20.12
C GLY A 785 -5.08 -9.93 -21.11
N ASP A 786 -5.05 -11.24 -20.84
CA ASP A 786 -5.86 -12.20 -21.59
C ASP A 786 -7.34 -11.95 -21.32
N LYS A 787 -8.17 -12.34 -22.28
CA LYS A 787 -9.63 -12.22 -22.19
C LYS A 787 -10.31 -13.58 -22.10
N VAL A 788 -11.27 -13.69 -21.19
CA VAL A 788 -12.14 -14.85 -20.99
C VAL A 788 -13.56 -14.43 -21.36
N VAL A 789 -14.15 -15.12 -22.32
CA VAL A 789 -15.56 -14.90 -22.69
C VAL A 789 -16.39 -16.00 -22.02
N LEU A 790 -17.39 -15.60 -21.25
CA LEU A 790 -18.35 -16.47 -20.59
C LEU A 790 -19.76 -16.19 -21.14
N THR A 791 -20.75 -16.95 -20.69
CA THR A 791 -22.16 -16.65 -20.93
C THR A 791 -22.92 -16.48 -19.63
N ASN A 792 -24.13 -15.91 -19.68
CA ASN A 792 -24.99 -15.81 -18.50
C ASN A 792 -25.71 -17.14 -18.15
N GLY A 793 -25.28 -18.26 -18.74
CA GLY A 793 -25.73 -19.60 -18.42
C GLY A 793 -25.06 -20.20 -17.19
N GLU A 794 -23.82 -19.80 -16.91
CA GLU A 794 -22.98 -20.33 -15.86
C GLU A 794 -23.33 -19.78 -14.47
N ASN A 795 -22.90 -20.48 -13.42
CA ASN A 795 -22.91 -19.87 -12.10
C ASN A 795 -21.89 -18.72 -12.06
N LEU A 796 -22.26 -17.61 -11.42
CA LEU A 796 -21.38 -16.46 -11.21
C LEU A 796 -20.08 -16.82 -10.48
N SER A 797 -20.04 -17.93 -9.73
CA SER A 797 -18.79 -18.46 -9.15
C SER A 797 -17.73 -18.79 -10.21
N ILE A 798 -18.14 -19.18 -11.42
CA ILE A 798 -17.25 -19.44 -12.55
C ILE A 798 -16.75 -18.13 -13.18
N GLN A 799 -17.55 -17.07 -13.22
CA GLN A 799 -17.04 -15.76 -13.64
C GLN A 799 -16.05 -15.20 -12.62
N ARG A 800 -16.41 -15.31 -11.33
CA ARG A 800 -15.59 -14.86 -10.19
C ARG A 800 -14.19 -15.44 -10.22
N LEU A 801 -14.03 -16.74 -10.50
CA LEU A 801 -12.73 -17.42 -10.46
C LEU A 801 -11.74 -16.89 -11.52
N PHE A 802 -12.23 -16.33 -12.63
CA PHE A 802 -11.36 -15.76 -13.65
C PHE A 802 -11.01 -14.31 -13.36
N GLU A 803 -11.89 -13.57 -12.67
CA GLU A 803 -11.63 -12.17 -12.27
C GLU A 803 -10.75 -12.08 -11.01
N LEU A 804 -10.84 -13.08 -10.13
CA LEU A 804 -10.23 -13.11 -8.81
C LEU A 804 -9.52 -14.46 -8.60
N HIS A 805 -8.38 -14.47 -7.92
CA HIS A 805 -7.77 -15.69 -7.37
C HIS A 805 -8.60 -16.22 -6.17
N LEU A 806 -9.92 -16.29 -6.32
CA LEU A 806 -10.89 -16.76 -5.32
C LEU A 806 -11.44 -18.12 -5.74
N ASP A 807 -11.01 -19.18 -5.07
CA ASP A 807 -11.86 -20.22 -4.44
C ASP A 807 -10.98 -21.29 -3.76
N HIS A 808 -10.02 -20.86 -2.93
CA HIS A 808 -9.13 -21.79 -2.24
C HIS A 808 -9.44 -21.86 -0.76
N GLY A 809 -10.62 -22.40 -0.46
CA GLY A 809 -10.99 -22.84 0.88
C GLY A 809 -11.16 -21.70 1.86
N ASN A 810 -12.39 -21.23 2.00
CA ASN A 810 -12.79 -20.37 3.09
C ASN A 810 -12.62 -21.13 4.43
N PRO A 811 -11.54 -20.90 5.21
CA PRO A 811 -11.30 -21.66 6.43
C PRO A 811 -12.32 -21.29 7.52
N LYS A 812 -13.00 -20.14 7.35
CA LYS A 812 -13.93 -19.54 8.32
C LYS A 812 -15.40 -19.71 7.94
N ARG A 813 -15.73 -20.30 6.79
CA ARG A 813 -17.11 -20.48 6.28
C ARG A 813 -17.92 -19.16 6.13
N ASN A 814 -17.28 -18.00 6.12
CA ASN A 814 -17.93 -16.68 6.19
C ASN A 814 -18.50 -16.11 4.87
N ASP A 815 -18.41 -16.81 3.73
CA ASP A 815 -18.87 -16.27 2.46
C ASP A 815 -20.13 -16.96 1.93
N GLY A 816 -20.54 -18.12 2.46
CA GLY A 816 -21.73 -18.84 1.98
C GLY A 816 -21.58 -19.42 0.56
N TRP A 817 -20.40 -19.31 -0.06
CA TRP A 817 -20.16 -19.67 -1.47
C TRP A 817 -19.13 -20.78 -1.67
N SER A 818 -18.07 -20.79 -0.85
CA SER A 818 -16.77 -21.37 -1.24
C SER A 818 -16.39 -22.65 -0.48
N ALA A 819 -17.32 -23.21 0.29
CA ALA A 819 -17.23 -24.55 0.85
C ALA A 819 -18.62 -24.93 1.35
N TRP A 820 -19.30 -25.87 0.69
CA TRP A 820 -20.47 -26.48 1.29
C TRP A 820 -20.02 -27.36 2.45
N PRO A 821 -20.71 -27.35 3.60
CA PRO A 821 -20.34 -28.17 4.74
C PRO A 821 -20.37 -29.64 4.33
N THR A 822 -19.22 -30.29 4.27
CA THR A 822 -19.18 -31.75 4.39
C THR A 822 -19.41 -32.10 5.86
N TRP A 823 -20.00 -33.28 6.11
CA TRP A 823 -20.32 -33.78 7.45
C TRP A 823 -19.08 -33.83 8.38
N TYR A 824 -17.90 -33.84 7.78
CA TYR A 824 -16.59 -34.11 8.39
C TYR A 824 -15.75 -32.84 8.65
N SER A 825 -16.41 -31.68 8.66
CA SER A 825 -15.81 -30.35 8.51
C SER A 825 -15.01 -29.81 9.71
N GLU A 826 -14.36 -30.68 10.49
CA GLU A 826 -13.31 -30.34 11.47
C GLU A 826 -11.95 -30.86 11.01
N ARG A 827 -11.46 -30.38 9.85
CA ARG A 827 -10.00 -30.30 9.66
C ARG A 827 -9.55 -28.96 10.24
N ASP A 828 -8.92 -29.01 11.40
CA ASP A 828 -8.35 -27.85 12.10
C ASP A 828 -7.64 -26.88 11.15
N GLN A 829 -7.77 -25.57 11.41
CA GLN A 829 -7.16 -24.46 10.67
C GLN A 829 -5.65 -24.67 10.41
N LYS A 830 -5.30 -25.25 9.26
CA LYS A 830 -3.89 -25.50 8.89
C LYS A 830 -3.44 -24.86 7.57
N TYR A 831 -4.28 -24.04 6.94
CA TYR A 831 -3.94 -23.34 5.71
C TYR A 831 -3.63 -21.86 5.99
N GLN A 832 -2.62 -21.31 5.32
CA GLN A 832 -2.43 -19.86 5.29
C GLN A 832 -3.61 -19.22 4.54
N GLU A 833 -4.16 -18.13 5.08
CA GLU A 833 -5.23 -17.35 4.47
C GLU A 833 -4.66 -16.67 3.21
N VAL A 834 -4.96 -17.22 2.02
CA VAL A 834 -4.61 -16.55 0.75
C VAL A 834 -5.60 -15.42 0.55
N LEU A 835 -5.10 -14.17 0.58
CA LEU A 835 -5.92 -13.00 0.32
C LEU A 835 -6.34 -12.99 -1.16
N PRO A 836 -7.59 -12.63 -1.49
CA PRO A 836 -8.01 -12.55 -2.87
C PRO A 836 -7.24 -11.44 -3.60
N ASP A 837 -6.61 -11.80 -4.71
CA ASP A 837 -5.97 -10.88 -5.65
C ASP A 837 -6.68 -10.90 -7.01
N LYS A 838 -6.65 -9.77 -7.73
CA LYS A 838 -7.15 -9.71 -9.11
C LYS A 838 -6.16 -10.43 -10.03
N THR A 839 -6.68 -11.34 -10.85
CA THR A 839 -5.91 -12.05 -11.89
C THR A 839 -5.38 -11.11 -12.97
N GLY A 840 -6.07 -9.97 -13.18
CA GLY A 840 -5.81 -9.05 -14.27
C GLY A 840 -6.25 -9.58 -15.65
N VAL A 841 -7.02 -10.67 -15.68
CA VAL A 841 -7.75 -11.20 -16.84
C VAL A 841 -9.03 -10.40 -17.03
N GLU A 842 -9.36 -10.08 -18.29
CA GLU A 842 -10.63 -9.45 -18.63
C GLU A 842 -11.71 -10.54 -18.76
N THR A 843 -12.84 -10.39 -18.07
CA THR A 843 -14.00 -11.27 -18.29
C THR A 843 -15.12 -10.51 -18.98
N VAL A 844 -15.76 -11.16 -19.95
CA VAL A 844 -16.90 -10.62 -20.70
C VAL A 844 -17.99 -11.67 -20.75
N VAL A 845 -19.25 -11.26 -20.55
CA VAL A 845 -20.41 -12.15 -20.52
C VAL A 845 -21.29 -11.93 -21.75
N ILE A 846 -21.61 -13.01 -22.45
CA ILE A 846 -22.64 -13.08 -23.48
C ILE A 846 -24.01 -13.21 -22.78
N GLU A 847 -24.81 -12.16 -22.85
CA GLU A 847 -26.09 -12.02 -22.11
C GLU A 847 -27.27 -12.78 -22.73
N ALA A 848 -27.18 -13.25 -23.98
CA ALA A 848 -28.28 -13.99 -24.58
C ALA A 848 -27.84 -15.38 -25.03
N ILE A 849 -27.44 -16.24 -24.09
CA ILE A 849 -27.32 -17.66 -24.43
C ILE A 849 -28.69 -18.23 -24.80
N THR A 850 -28.85 -18.55 -26.07
CA THR A 850 -30.12 -18.91 -26.69
C THR A 850 -29.97 -20.19 -27.52
N ALA A 851 -31.10 -20.84 -27.81
CA ALA A 851 -31.16 -21.91 -28.79
C ALA A 851 -31.04 -21.39 -30.24
N ASP A 852 -31.19 -20.08 -30.44
CA ASP A 852 -30.94 -19.43 -31.73
C ASP A 852 -29.42 -19.32 -31.97
N ILE A 853 -28.91 -20.34 -32.66
CA ILE A 853 -27.48 -20.46 -32.97
C ILE A 853 -26.97 -19.31 -33.85
N GLU A 854 -27.82 -18.71 -34.70
CA GLU A 854 -27.41 -17.57 -35.52
C GLU A 854 -27.18 -16.33 -34.65
N LYS A 855 -28.10 -16.09 -33.71
CA LYS A 855 -27.94 -15.00 -32.72
C LYS A 855 -26.72 -15.22 -31.83
N LEU A 856 -26.50 -16.45 -31.35
CA LEU A 856 -25.34 -16.78 -30.52
C LEU A 856 -24.02 -16.61 -31.30
N GLU A 857 -23.97 -17.03 -32.58
CA GLU A 857 -22.81 -16.80 -33.44
C GLU A 857 -22.54 -15.29 -33.61
N GLN A 858 -23.58 -14.48 -33.77
CA GLN A 858 -23.42 -13.02 -33.86
C GLN A 858 -22.80 -12.45 -32.58
N GLU A 859 -23.32 -12.80 -31.40
CA GLU A 859 -22.77 -12.32 -30.12
C GLU A 859 -21.33 -12.79 -29.89
N MET A 860 -21.02 -14.04 -30.25
CA MET A 860 -19.63 -14.53 -30.24
C MET A 860 -18.72 -13.71 -31.16
N ARG A 861 -19.18 -13.32 -32.36
CA ARG A 861 -18.41 -12.48 -33.29
C ARG A 861 -18.15 -11.08 -32.76
N GLU A 862 -19.00 -10.59 -31.87
CA GLU A 862 -18.84 -9.29 -31.22
C GLU A 862 -17.88 -9.38 -30.03
N GLN A 863 -17.98 -10.43 -29.21
CA GLN A 863 -17.23 -10.53 -27.96
C GLN A 863 -15.89 -11.26 -28.08
N ILE A 864 -15.74 -12.22 -29.00
CA ILE A 864 -14.47 -12.92 -29.26
C ILE A 864 -13.58 -12.08 -30.16
N ASP A 865 -12.36 -11.84 -29.69
CA ASP A 865 -11.33 -11.02 -30.34
C ASP A 865 -9.93 -11.69 -30.31
N GLU A 866 -8.90 -10.94 -30.69
CA GLU A 866 -7.52 -11.42 -30.72
C GLU A 866 -6.94 -11.79 -29.37
N ASN A 867 -7.42 -11.18 -28.28
CA ASN A 867 -6.97 -11.41 -26.90
C ASN A 867 -7.78 -12.50 -26.18
N THR A 868 -8.90 -12.93 -26.78
CA THR A 868 -9.76 -13.97 -26.21
C THR A 868 -9.04 -15.32 -26.21
N LYS A 869 -8.79 -15.88 -25.02
CA LYS A 869 -8.02 -17.10 -24.85
C LYS A 869 -8.84 -18.27 -24.31
N VAL A 870 -9.85 -17.97 -23.51
CA VAL A 870 -10.77 -18.97 -22.97
C VAL A 870 -12.20 -18.57 -23.33
N PHE A 871 -12.98 -19.56 -23.74
CA PHE A 871 -14.42 -19.47 -23.86
C PHE A 871 -15.09 -20.47 -22.92
N VAL A 872 -16.04 -19.99 -22.11
CA VAL A 872 -16.78 -20.77 -21.12
C VAL A 872 -18.27 -20.70 -21.45
N PHE A 873 -18.96 -21.84 -21.36
CA PHE A 873 -20.42 -21.90 -21.42
C PHE A 873 -20.96 -23.18 -20.75
N SER A 874 -22.19 -23.14 -20.24
CA SER A 874 -22.83 -24.34 -19.66
C SER A 874 -23.34 -25.32 -20.71
N HIS A 875 -23.29 -26.63 -20.42
CA HIS A 875 -23.97 -27.67 -21.21
C HIS A 875 -25.48 -27.69 -20.92
N VAL A 876 -25.87 -27.52 -19.67
CA VAL A 876 -27.28 -27.40 -19.25
C VAL A 876 -27.44 -26.14 -18.42
N LEU A 877 -28.36 -25.26 -18.83
CA LEU A 877 -28.59 -23.99 -18.15
C LEU A 877 -29.18 -24.22 -16.76
N ARG A 878 -28.53 -23.64 -15.74
CA ARG A 878 -28.92 -23.79 -14.33
C ARG A 878 -30.34 -23.40 -14.01
N ASP A 879 -30.93 -22.49 -14.78
CA ASP A 879 -32.23 -21.95 -14.40
C ASP A 879 -33.35 -22.60 -15.21
N SER A 880 -33.25 -22.71 -16.53
CA SER A 880 -34.30 -23.32 -17.35
C SER A 880 -34.20 -24.84 -17.45
N GLY A 881 -33.03 -25.42 -17.12
CA GLY A 881 -32.75 -26.82 -17.44
C GLY A 881 -32.65 -27.10 -18.93
N ARG A 882 -32.50 -26.06 -19.78
CA ARG A 882 -32.28 -26.23 -21.23
C ARG A 882 -30.94 -26.87 -21.49
N GLU A 883 -30.93 -27.92 -22.32
CA GLU A 883 -29.71 -28.51 -22.86
C GLU A 883 -29.25 -27.76 -24.12
N LEU A 884 -27.97 -27.39 -24.16
CA LEU A 884 -27.35 -26.63 -25.24
C LEU A 884 -26.55 -27.54 -26.18
N PRO A 885 -26.50 -27.25 -27.50
CA PRO A 885 -25.76 -28.07 -28.47
C PRO A 885 -24.25 -27.79 -28.40
N VAL A 886 -23.59 -28.36 -27.39
CA VAL A 886 -22.17 -28.10 -27.03
C VAL A 886 -21.25 -28.13 -28.25
N LYS A 887 -21.29 -29.22 -29.02
CA LYS A 887 -20.41 -29.40 -30.19
C LYS A 887 -20.52 -28.25 -31.20
N GLN A 888 -21.74 -27.83 -31.53
CA GLN A 888 -21.98 -26.76 -32.49
C GLN A 888 -21.44 -25.43 -31.95
N ILE A 889 -21.66 -25.16 -30.67
CA ILE A 889 -21.17 -23.96 -29.98
C ILE A 889 -19.63 -23.91 -30.00
N VAL A 890 -18.96 -25.02 -29.71
CA VAL A 890 -17.49 -25.13 -29.76
C VAL A 890 -16.96 -24.86 -31.17
N GLU A 891 -17.56 -25.48 -32.19
CA GLU A 891 -17.17 -25.31 -33.60
C GLU A 891 -17.30 -23.84 -34.04
N ILE A 892 -18.38 -23.17 -33.66
CA ILE A 892 -18.62 -21.76 -33.96
C ILE A 892 -17.60 -20.86 -33.25
N ALA A 893 -17.40 -21.03 -31.95
CA ALA A 893 -16.47 -20.20 -31.17
C ALA A 893 -15.04 -20.28 -31.74
N ARG A 894 -14.58 -21.48 -32.10
CA ARG A 894 -13.26 -21.69 -32.73
C ARG A 894 -13.17 -21.09 -34.12
N LYS A 895 -14.22 -21.24 -34.94
CA LYS A 895 -14.30 -20.59 -36.26
C LYS A 895 -14.19 -19.08 -36.12
N VAL A 896 -14.96 -18.48 -35.21
CA VAL A 896 -14.92 -17.04 -34.93
C VAL A 896 -13.53 -16.59 -34.48
N LYS A 897 -12.90 -17.31 -33.54
CA LYS A 897 -11.52 -17.00 -33.11
C LYS A 897 -10.53 -17.04 -34.26
N ALA A 898 -10.59 -18.08 -35.10
CA ALA A 898 -9.69 -18.25 -36.23
C ALA A 898 -9.84 -17.12 -37.27
N GLU A 899 -11.05 -16.62 -37.49
CA GLU A 899 -11.30 -15.47 -38.35
C GLU A 899 -10.76 -14.15 -37.75
N LYS A 900 -10.90 -13.98 -36.43
CA LYS A 900 -10.47 -12.77 -35.69
C LYS A 900 -8.96 -12.70 -35.47
N ASN A 901 -8.31 -13.85 -35.29
CA ASN A 901 -6.86 -13.94 -35.11
C ASN A 901 -6.28 -15.10 -35.95
N PRO A 902 -6.09 -14.91 -37.27
CA PRO A 902 -5.54 -15.95 -38.13
C PRO A 902 -4.11 -16.37 -37.76
N GLN A 903 -3.37 -15.51 -37.05
CA GLN A 903 -1.99 -15.77 -36.62
C GLN A 903 -1.92 -16.65 -35.37
N ASN A 904 -2.97 -16.62 -34.55
CA ASN A 904 -3.13 -17.46 -33.38
C ASN A 904 -4.62 -17.83 -33.19
N PRO A 905 -5.10 -18.86 -33.91
CA PRO A 905 -6.51 -19.26 -33.89
C PRO A 905 -6.89 -20.03 -32.63
N ASP A 906 -5.98 -20.22 -31.68
CA ASP A 906 -6.20 -21.00 -30.49
C ASP A 906 -7.28 -20.38 -29.59
N LEU A 907 -8.25 -21.21 -29.21
CA LEU A 907 -9.25 -20.91 -28.20
C LEU A 907 -9.41 -22.12 -27.29
N PHE A 908 -9.14 -21.93 -26.00
CA PHE A 908 -9.38 -22.96 -24.99
C PHE A 908 -10.85 -22.92 -24.58
N VAL A 909 -11.56 -24.05 -24.68
CA VAL A 909 -12.99 -24.12 -24.39
C VAL A 909 -13.25 -24.95 -23.14
N LEU A 910 -13.81 -24.32 -22.11
CA LEU A 910 -14.31 -24.97 -20.90
C LEU A 910 -15.83 -25.10 -20.99
N VAL A 911 -16.34 -26.32 -20.84
CA VAL A 911 -17.78 -26.56 -20.74
C VAL A 911 -18.18 -26.80 -19.29
N ASP A 912 -19.11 -26.00 -18.77
CA ASP A 912 -19.69 -26.18 -17.44
C ASP A 912 -20.81 -27.24 -17.48
N GLY A 913 -20.49 -28.41 -16.94
CA GLY A 913 -21.37 -29.56 -16.83
C GLY A 913 -22.06 -29.71 -15.48
N ALA A 914 -22.07 -28.68 -14.61
CA ALA A 914 -22.60 -28.76 -13.26
C ALA A 914 -24.04 -29.32 -13.17
N GLN A 915 -24.87 -29.06 -14.18
CA GLN A 915 -26.26 -29.54 -14.26
C GLN A 915 -26.47 -30.64 -15.30
N ALA A 916 -25.42 -30.99 -16.05
CA ALA A 916 -25.52 -31.93 -17.17
C ALA A 916 -25.14 -33.35 -16.76
N LEU A 917 -24.06 -33.52 -15.99
CA LEU A 917 -23.63 -34.83 -15.53
C LEU A 917 -24.75 -35.50 -14.73
N GLY A 918 -25.19 -36.68 -15.13
CA GLY A 918 -26.31 -37.38 -14.48
C GLY A 918 -27.71 -37.00 -14.97
N ASN A 919 -27.87 -35.93 -15.75
CA ASN A 919 -29.17 -35.44 -16.24
C ASN A 919 -29.32 -35.53 -17.75
N VAL A 920 -28.22 -35.39 -18.49
CA VAL A 920 -28.18 -35.68 -19.93
C VAL A 920 -28.01 -37.18 -20.11
N PRO A 921 -28.74 -37.84 -21.05
CA PRO A 921 -28.71 -39.29 -21.22
C PRO A 921 -27.32 -39.89 -21.40
N LYS A 922 -26.43 -39.19 -22.10
CA LYS A 922 -25.04 -39.60 -22.33
C LYS A 922 -24.15 -38.38 -22.52
N ILE A 923 -22.95 -38.41 -21.96
CA ILE A 923 -21.90 -37.42 -22.21
C ILE A 923 -20.70 -38.16 -22.78
N ASP A 924 -20.17 -37.67 -23.90
CA ASP A 924 -19.01 -38.22 -24.57
C ASP A 924 -17.98 -37.12 -24.82
N PHE A 925 -16.98 -37.03 -23.94
CA PHE A 925 -16.03 -35.92 -23.88
C PHE A 925 -15.33 -35.66 -25.22
N ALA A 926 -14.95 -36.73 -25.93
CA ALA A 926 -14.28 -36.62 -27.22
C ALA A 926 -15.19 -36.05 -28.32
N GLU A 927 -16.50 -36.30 -28.25
CA GLU A 927 -17.46 -35.81 -29.25
C GLU A 927 -17.87 -34.35 -29.03
N LEU A 928 -17.74 -33.82 -27.80
CA LEU A 928 -18.08 -32.43 -27.46
C LEU A 928 -17.10 -31.41 -28.07
N GLY A 929 -15.85 -31.82 -28.30
CA GLY A 929 -14.82 -30.98 -28.91
C GLY A 929 -14.21 -29.90 -27.99
N CYS A 930 -14.61 -29.83 -26.72
CA CYS A 930 -14.05 -28.89 -25.75
C CYS A 930 -12.67 -29.34 -25.24
N ASP A 931 -11.91 -28.42 -24.65
CA ASP A 931 -10.57 -28.71 -24.10
C ASP A 931 -10.65 -29.16 -22.64
N ALA A 932 -11.64 -28.66 -21.90
CA ALA A 932 -11.96 -29.08 -20.55
C ALA A 932 -13.47 -29.15 -20.32
N TYR A 933 -13.87 -30.01 -19.39
CA TYR A 933 -15.26 -30.16 -18.95
C TYR A 933 -15.26 -30.24 -17.42
N VAL A 934 -16.08 -29.44 -16.75
CA VAL A 934 -16.18 -29.48 -15.29
C VAL A 934 -17.54 -30.04 -14.88
N ALA A 935 -17.61 -30.80 -13.78
CA ALA A 935 -18.85 -31.42 -13.33
C ALA A 935 -19.05 -31.36 -11.81
N THR A 936 -20.32 -31.51 -11.39
CA THR A 936 -20.78 -31.39 -10.01
C THR A 936 -21.58 -32.62 -9.54
N PRO A 937 -20.93 -33.71 -9.13
CA PRO A 937 -21.61 -34.91 -8.62
C PRO A 937 -22.60 -34.65 -7.47
N HIS A 938 -22.29 -33.72 -6.56
CA HIS A 938 -23.12 -33.43 -5.39
C HIS A 938 -24.42 -32.63 -5.68
N LYS A 939 -24.69 -32.27 -6.94
CA LYS A 939 -25.98 -31.65 -7.35
C LYS A 939 -26.93 -32.65 -8.00
N THR A 940 -26.38 -33.50 -8.86
CA THR A 940 -27.19 -34.30 -9.78
C THR A 940 -27.03 -35.79 -9.54
N MET A 941 -26.07 -36.23 -8.73
CA MET A 941 -25.76 -37.65 -8.53
C MET A 941 -25.93 -38.13 -7.09
N LYS A 942 -26.34 -37.25 -6.16
CA LYS A 942 -26.42 -37.54 -4.71
C LYS A 942 -25.10 -38.10 -4.18
N SER A 943 -24.00 -37.48 -4.59
CA SER A 943 -22.64 -37.74 -4.12
C SER A 943 -22.26 -36.83 -2.96
N GLU A 944 -21.25 -37.23 -2.19
CA GLU A 944 -20.48 -36.30 -1.35
C GLU A 944 -19.88 -35.16 -2.19
N VAL A 945 -19.52 -34.07 -1.51
CA VAL A 945 -19.04 -32.86 -2.15
C VAL A 945 -17.63 -33.08 -2.73
N VAL A 946 -17.59 -33.34 -4.03
CA VAL A 946 -16.38 -33.34 -4.84
C VAL A 946 -16.64 -32.55 -6.13
N GLY A 947 -15.62 -31.82 -6.61
CA GLY A 947 -15.59 -31.23 -7.94
C GLY A 947 -14.75 -32.08 -8.89
N LEU A 948 -15.20 -32.23 -10.13
CA LEU A 948 -14.47 -32.98 -11.15
C LEU A 948 -14.11 -32.06 -12.30
N LEU A 949 -12.82 -32.00 -12.64
CA LEU A 949 -12.34 -31.39 -13.88
C LEU A 949 -11.81 -32.50 -14.80
N TYR A 950 -12.30 -32.50 -16.02
CA TYR A 950 -11.91 -33.43 -17.08
C TYR A 950 -11.18 -32.68 -18.17
N PHE A 951 -10.07 -33.23 -18.63
CA PHE A 951 -9.29 -32.73 -19.76
C PHE A 951 -8.58 -33.88 -20.47
N ASN A 952 -8.12 -33.65 -21.70
CA ASN A 952 -7.24 -34.62 -22.36
C ASN A 952 -5.79 -34.42 -21.88
N PRO A 953 -5.20 -35.35 -21.10
CA PRO A 953 -3.85 -35.22 -20.58
C PRO A 953 -2.78 -35.31 -21.68
N ASP A 954 -3.14 -35.78 -22.87
CA ASP A 954 -2.25 -35.87 -24.03
C ASP A 954 -2.38 -34.67 -24.99
N ASN A 955 -3.21 -33.67 -24.67
CA ASN A 955 -3.25 -32.42 -25.44
C ASN A 955 -1.89 -31.70 -25.29
N PRO A 956 -1.16 -31.42 -26.39
CA PRO A 956 0.19 -30.85 -26.33
C PRO A 956 0.28 -29.52 -25.56
N LYS A 957 -0.74 -28.67 -25.70
CA LYS A 957 -0.82 -27.37 -25.02
C LYS A 957 -1.04 -27.54 -23.52
N ILE A 958 -1.91 -28.48 -23.14
CA ILE A 958 -2.14 -28.83 -21.74
C ILE A 958 -0.86 -29.43 -21.12
N GLN A 959 -0.19 -30.34 -21.81
CA GLN A 959 1.09 -30.90 -21.33
C GLN A 959 2.16 -29.83 -21.15
N GLU A 960 2.27 -28.89 -22.08
CA GLU A 960 3.20 -27.77 -21.97
C GLU A 960 2.88 -26.91 -20.74
N ASN A 961 1.61 -26.59 -20.53
CA ASN A 961 1.19 -25.77 -19.40
C ASN A 961 1.33 -26.49 -18.05
N LEU A 962 1.00 -27.78 -17.98
CA LEU A 962 1.21 -28.62 -16.79
C LEU A 962 2.70 -28.67 -16.38
N LYS A 963 3.61 -28.81 -17.35
CA LYS A 963 5.07 -28.76 -17.09
C LYS A 963 5.54 -27.43 -16.52
N ARG A 964 4.87 -26.33 -16.89
CA ARG A 964 5.19 -24.98 -16.41
C ARG A 964 4.58 -24.69 -15.04
N MET A 965 3.48 -25.38 -14.70
CA MET A 965 2.65 -25.11 -13.52
C MET A 965 3.43 -25.07 -12.21
N ASN A 966 4.40 -25.99 -12.01
CA ASN A 966 5.23 -26.02 -10.80
C ASN A 966 6.15 -24.78 -10.64
N ASN A 967 6.31 -23.95 -11.67
CA ASN A 967 7.22 -22.79 -11.69
C ASN A 967 6.52 -21.46 -12.02
N LEU A 968 5.19 -21.39 -11.94
CA LEU A 968 4.44 -20.16 -12.26
C LEU A 968 4.44 -19.16 -11.09
N TYR A 969 4.52 -17.88 -11.42
CA TYR A 969 4.50 -16.75 -10.46
C TYR A 969 3.27 -16.76 -9.53
N TYR A 970 2.12 -17.20 -10.04
CA TYR A 970 0.86 -17.27 -9.29
C TYR A 970 0.65 -18.59 -8.53
N ARG A 971 1.65 -19.49 -8.49
CA ARG A 971 1.52 -20.80 -7.83
C ARG A 971 1.25 -20.64 -6.33
N ASP A 972 1.79 -19.62 -5.68
CA ASP A 972 1.56 -19.36 -4.26
C ASP A 972 0.20 -18.67 -3.98
N GLU A 973 -0.50 -18.22 -5.03
CA GLU A 973 -1.82 -17.57 -4.95
C GLU A 973 -2.99 -18.56 -5.13
N GLN A 974 -2.71 -19.85 -5.42
CA GLN A 974 -3.72 -20.90 -5.52
C GLN A 974 -3.32 -22.13 -4.71
N VAL A 975 -4.28 -22.83 -4.10
CA VAL A 975 -4.01 -24.03 -3.28
C VAL A 975 -4.13 -25.29 -4.14
N VAL A 976 -3.04 -26.05 -4.23
CA VAL A 976 -2.98 -27.38 -4.85
C VAL A 976 -2.73 -28.39 -3.74
N LEU A 977 -3.79 -29.09 -3.34
CA LEU A 977 -3.73 -30.16 -2.36
C LEU A 977 -3.09 -31.41 -2.96
N ASP A 978 -2.50 -32.23 -2.10
CA ASP A 978 -2.10 -33.58 -2.44
C ASP A 978 -3.33 -34.41 -2.90
N GLY A 979 -3.12 -35.28 -3.89
CA GLY A 979 -4.18 -36.10 -4.47
C GLY A 979 -5.14 -35.39 -5.45
N VAL A 980 -5.01 -34.09 -5.71
CA VAL A 980 -5.82 -33.33 -6.70
C VAL A 980 -5.58 -33.84 -8.12
N PHE A 981 -4.33 -33.75 -8.59
CA PHE A 981 -3.91 -34.24 -9.89
C PHE A 981 -3.39 -35.68 -9.78
N ASP A 982 -3.47 -36.43 -10.87
CA ASP A 982 -2.79 -37.71 -10.97
C ASP A 982 -1.27 -37.51 -10.92
N GLU A 983 -0.56 -38.24 -10.06
CA GLU A 983 0.88 -38.11 -9.87
C GLU A 983 1.68 -38.31 -11.18
N ARG A 984 1.14 -39.11 -12.11
CA ARG A 984 1.76 -39.37 -13.43
C ARG A 984 1.84 -38.12 -14.30
N LEU A 985 1.11 -37.05 -13.96
CA LEU A 985 1.19 -35.75 -14.64
C LEU A 985 2.36 -34.88 -14.13
N GLY A 986 2.99 -35.24 -13.01
CA GLY A 986 4.13 -34.50 -12.45
C GLY A 986 3.78 -33.14 -11.86
N VAL A 987 2.51 -32.93 -11.47
CA VAL A 987 2.07 -31.73 -10.76
C VAL A 987 2.27 -31.94 -9.26
N GLU A 988 2.99 -31.03 -8.63
CA GLU A 988 3.30 -31.12 -7.20
C GLU A 988 2.30 -30.31 -6.36
N ALA A 989 1.83 -30.88 -5.26
CA ALA A 989 1.11 -30.14 -4.22
C ALA A 989 1.97 -28.97 -3.70
N ASN A 990 1.34 -27.84 -3.39
CA ASN A 990 2.02 -26.65 -2.85
C ASN A 990 1.63 -26.31 -1.41
N VAL A 991 0.74 -27.11 -0.82
CA VAL A 991 0.42 -27.07 0.61
C VAL A 991 0.57 -28.46 1.21
N ALA A 992 0.74 -28.53 2.53
CA ALA A 992 0.99 -29.78 3.25
C ALA A 992 -0.26 -30.66 3.48
N ASP A 993 -1.40 -30.32 2.87
CA ASP A 993 -2.67 -31.04 3.05
C ASP A 993 -3.12 -31.71 1.75
N SER A 994 -4.12 -32.59 1.87
CA SER A 994 -4.62 -33.49 0.83
C SER A 994 -6.12 -33.31 0.58
N ILE A 995 -6.58 -33.73 -0.60
CA ILE A 995 -8.00 -33.89 -0.88
C ILE A 995 -8.64 -34.84 0.13
N SER A 996 -9.93 -34.66 0.42
CA SER A 996 -10.66 -35.53 1.34
C SER A 996 -10.84 -36.92 0.75
N TYR A 997 -10.12 -37.91 1.30
CA TYR A 997 -10.25 -39.31 0.89
C TYR A 997 -11.63 -39.85 1.25
N ALA A 998 -12.21 -39.35 2.34
CA ALA A 998 -13.58 -39.64 2.75
C ALA A 998 -14.62 -39.21 1.69
N ASP A 999 -14.54 -37.96 1.21
CA ASP A 999 -15.49 -37.44 0.22
C ASP A 999 -15.30 -38.13 -1.14
N VAL A 1000 -14.04 -38.42 -1.53
CA VAL A 1000 -13.73 -39.16 -2.76
C VAL A 1000 -14.25 -40.61 -2.70
N ALA A 1001 -14.15 -41.27 -1.55
CA ALA A 1001 -14.72 -42.60 -1.34
C ALA A 1001 -16.26 -42.56 -1.38
N GLY A 1002 -16.88 -41.55 -0.75
CA GLY A 1002 -18.32 -41.32 -0.81
C GLY A 1002 -18.83 -41.09 -2.23
N PHE A 1003 -18.10 -40.33 -3.05
CA PHE A 1003 -18.37 -40.18 -4.49
C PHE A 1003 -18.35 -41.51 -5.23
N SER A 1004 -17.33 -42.33 -4.96
CA SER A 1004 -17.20 -43.67 -5.58
C SER A 1004 -18.36 -44.59 -5.23
N GLU A 1005 -18.91 -44.48 -4.02
CA GLU A 1005 -20.10 -45.23 -3.58
C GLU A 1005 -21.40 -44.67 -4.19
N ALA A 1006 -21.53 -43.34 -4.32
CA ALA A 1006 -22.70 -42.75 -4.98
C ALA A 1006 -22.86 -43.25 -6.43
N ILE A 1007 -21.76 -43.44 -7.15
CA ILE A 1007 -21.79 -44.08 -8.48
C ILE A 1007 -22.32 -45.52 -8.41
N ASN A 1008 -21.93 -46.30 -7.40
CA ASN A 1008 -22.45 -47.66 -7.22
C ASN A 1008 -23.97 -47.64 -6.97
N GLN A 1009 -24.46 -46.68 -6.17
CA GLN A 1009 -25.89 -46.49 -5.92
C GLN A 1009 -26.68 -46.07 -7.16
N LEU A 1010 -26.08 -45.31 -8.07
CA LEU A 1010 -26.68 -45.02 -9.37
C LEU A 1010 -26.68 -46.22 -10.30
N LYS A 1011 -25.63 -47.07 -10.27
CA LYS A 1011 -25.59 -48.32 -11.05
C LYS A 1011 -26.75 -49.25 -10.68
N SER A 1012 -27.07 -49.39 -9.39
CA SER A 1012 -28.24 -50.16 -8.95
C SER A 1012 -29.59 -49.52 -9.36
N ARG A 1013 -29.60 -48.24 -9.70
CA ARG A 1013 -30.77 -47.47 -10.15
C ARG A 1013 -30.83 -47.23 -11.66
N GLY A 1014 -29.99 -47.93 -12.42
CA GLY A 1014 -30.04 -47.96 -13.89
C GLY A 1014 -29.00 -47.11 -14.61
N LEU A 1015 -27.93 -46.67 -13.94
CA LEU A 1015 -26.72 -46.19 -14.62
C LEU A 1015 -25.96 -47.38 -15.23
N GLU A 1016 -25.76 -47.36 -16.55
CA GLU A 1016 -25.00 -48.39 -17.29
C GLU A 1016 -23.84 -47.72 -18.03
N GLY A 1017 -22.61 -47.87 -17.52
CA GLY A 1017 -21.44 -47.13 -18.04
C GLY A 1017 -21.63 -45.62 -17.88
N ASN A 1018 -21.71 -44.89 -19.00
CA ASN A 1018 -22.05 -43.45 -19.06
C ASN A 1018 -23.51 -43.15 -19.44
N ASN A 1019 -24.39 -44.15 -19.44
CA ASN A 1019 -25.78 -43.99 -19.83
C ASN A 1019 -26.70 -43.73 -18.62
N PHE A 1020 -27.23 -42.50 -18.55
CA PHE A 1020 -28.15 -42.04 -17.50
C PHE A 1020 -29.63 -42.10 -17.91
N SER A 1021 -29.96 -42.65 -19.08
CA SER A 1021 -31.32 -42.58 -19.65
C SER A 1021 -32.43 -43.07 -18.71
N LYS A 1022 -32.20 -44.17 -17.99
CA LYS A 1022 -33.19 -44.72 -17.03
C LYS A 1022 -33.43 -43.77 -15.85
N ILE A 1023 -32.35 -43.18 -15.33
CA ILE A 1023 -32.42 -42.21 -14.24
C ILE A 1023 -33.11 -40.92 -14.72
N ALA A 1024 -32.79 -40.47 -15.94
CA ALA A 1024 -33.42 -39.32 -16.55
C ALA A 1024 -34.93 -39.55 -16.77
N GLN A 1025 -35.34 -40.76 -17.20
CA GLN A 1025 -36.75 -41.13 -17.35
C GLN A 1025 -37.48 -41.09 -16.00
N ALA A 1026 -36.93 -41.71 -14.96
CA ALA A 1026 -37.54 -41.72 -13.63
C ALA A 1026 -37.77 -40.29 -13.09
N ARG A 1027 -36.79 -39.40 -13.27
CA ARG A 1027 -36.93 -37.97 -12.94
C ARG A 1027 -38.01 -37.28 -13.76
N GLN A 1028 -38.08 -37.57 -15.07
CA GLN A 1028 -39.08 -36.98 -15.96
C GLN A 1028 -40.49 -37.36 -15.49
N GLU A 1029 -40.72 -38.61 -15.10
CA GLU A 1029 -42.02 -39.08 -14.61
C GLU A 1029 -42.46 -38.33 -13.33
N THR A 1030 -41.54 -38.12 -12.38
CA THR A 1030 -41.84 -37.35 -11.16
C THR A 1030 -42.02 -35.86 -11.46
N LYS A 1031 -41.22 -35.29 -12.36
CA LYS A 1031 -41.35 -33.90 -12.84
C LYS A 1031 -42.69 -33.65 -13.54
N ASP A 1032 -43.13 -34.57 -14.39
CA ASP A 1032 -44.40 -34.48 -15.10
C ASP A 1032 -45.58 -34.55 -14.12
N TYR A 1033 -45.49 -35.44 -13.13
CA TYR A 1033 -46.48 -35.53 -12.06
C TYR A 1033 -46.56 -34.23 -11.24
N PHE A 1034 -45.41 -33.70 -10.81
CA PHE A 1034 -45.31 -32.40 -10.11
C PHE A 1034 -45.92 -31.25 -10.93
N THR A 1035 -45.60 -31.20 -12.22
CA THR A 1035 -46.14 -30.18 -13.14
C THR A 1035 -47.66 -30.30 -13.30
N GLY A 1036 -48.18 -31.53 -13.39
CA GLY A 1036 -49.62 -31.80 -13.42
C GLY A 1036 -50.33 -31.31 -12.17
N GLU A 1037 -49.80 -31.62 -10.99
CA GLU A 1037 -50.38 -31.19 -9.72
C GLU A 1037 -50.34 -29.68 -9.52
N LEU A 1038 -49.27 -29.00 -9.97
CA LEU A 1038 -49.22 -27.54 -9.98
C LEU A 1038 -50.32 -26.93 -10.85
N ARG A 1039 -50.59 -27.50 -12.05
CA ARG A 1039 -51.67 -27.02 -12.93
C ARG A 1039 -53.05 -27.19 -12.29
N ASN A 1040 -53.23 -28.21 -11.46
CA ASN A 1040 -54.49 -28.49 -10.76
C ASN A 1040 -54.77 -27.53 -9.58
N LEU A 1041 -53.86 -26.64 -9.22
CA LEU A 1041 -54.02 -25.73 -8.07
C LEU A 1041 -55.09 -24.63 -8.27
N ASN A 1042 -55.56 -24.34 -9.49
CA ASN A 1042 -56.54 -23.28 -9.78
C ASN A 1042 -56.16 -21.88 -9.24
N ILE A 1043 -54.86 -21.55 -9.16
CA ILE A 1043 -54.32 -20.30 -8.58
C ILE A 1043 -53.51 -19.45 -9.58
N GLY A 1044 -53.62 -19.68 -10.89
CA GLY A 1044 -52.82 -18.97 -11.90
C GLY A 1044 -51.33 -19.34 -11.87
N VAL A 1045 -51.01 -20.64 -12.03
CA VAL A 1045 -49.61 -21.09 -12.17
C VAL A 1045 -49.16 -20.94 -13.61
N GLU A 1046 -48.03 -20.26 -13.81
CA GLU A 1046 -47.42 -20.06 -15.12
C GLU A 1046 -46.08 -20.79 -15.24
N PHE A 1047 -45.81 -21.33 -16.42
CA PHE A 1047 -44.57 -22.02 -16.75
C PHE A 1047 -43.87 -21.29 -17.88
N PRO A 1048 -42.61 -20.86 -17.72
CA PRO A 1048 -41.82 -20.32 -18.84
C PRO A 1048 -41.65 -21.38 -19.93
N GLU A 1049 -41.73 -20.96 -21.20
CA GLU A 1049 -41.43 -21.86 -22.33
C GLU A 1049 -39.94 -22.16 -22.39
N VAL A 1050 -39.60 -23.46 -22.47
CA VAL A 1050 -38.23 -23.93 -22.56
C VAL A 1050 -38.14 -24.98 -23.66
N ASP A 1051 -37.42 -24.66 -24.72
CA ASP A 1051 -37.04 -25.63 -25.74
C ASP A 1051 -36.00 -26.61 -25.20
N ASN A 1052 -36.11 -27.87 -25.62
CA ASN A 1052 -35.25 -28.99 -25.18
C ASN A 1052 -35.02 -29.03 -23.65
N PRO A 1053 -36.08 -29.09 -22.83
CA PRO A 1053 -35.94 -29.08 -21.38
C PRO A 1053 -35.46 -30.45 -20.88
N THR A 1054 -34.44 -30.45 -20.02
CA THR A 1054 -33.99 -31.68 -19.34
C THR A 1054 -35.04 -32.20 -18.36
N SER A 1055 -34.91 -33.46 -17.94
CA SER A 1055 -35.80 -34.08 -16.96
C SER A 1055 -35.60 -33.61 -15.52
N PHE A 1056 -34.68 -32.67 -15.31
CA PHE A 1056 -34.15 -32.33 -14.00
C PHE A 1056 -34.75 -31.08 -13.37
N ILE A 1057 -35.10 -30.06 -14.17
CA ILE A 1057 -35.55 -28.75 -13.67
C ILE A 1057 -36.93 -28.41 -14.23
N VAL A 1058 -37.78 -27.82 -13.38
CA VAL A 1058 -39.02 -27.14 -13.79
C VAL A 1058 -39.05 -25.74 -13.18
N ASN A 1059 -39.40 -24.76 -14.00
CA ASN A 1059 -39.64 -23.39 -13.57
C ASN A 1059 -41.12 -23.09 -13.55
N PHE A 1060 -41.57 -22.41 -12.52
CA PHE A 1060 -42.95 -21.95 -12.44
C PHE A 1060 -43.06 -20.71 -11.57
N ARG A 1061 -44.13 -19.95 -11.76
CA ARG A 1061 -44.49 -18.83 -10.89
C ARG A 1061 -45.99 -18.85 -10.60
N ILE A 1062 -46.37 -18.20 -9.51
CA ILE A 1062 -47.77 -18.09 -9.10
C ILE A 1062 -48.21 -16.64 -9.27
N GLU A 1063 -49.21 -16.41 -10.13
CA GLU A 1063 -49.74 -15.09 -10.45
C GLU A 1063 -50.17 -14.34 -9.18
N GLY A 1064 -49.83 -13.06 -9.09
CA GLY A 1064 -50.20 -12.18 -7.98
C GLY A 1064 -49.54 -12.50 -6.63
N LYS A 1065 -48.60 -13.46 -6.56
CA LYS A 1065 -47.84 -13.80 -5.34
C LYS A 1065 -46.39 -13.34 -5.43
N ASN A 1066 -45.80 -13.08 -4.27
CA ASN A 1066 -44.36 -12.85 -4.14
C ASN A 1066 -43.66 -14.21 -4.00
N GLN A 1067 -42.96 -14.65 -5.04
CA GLN A 1067 -42.37 -15.99 -5.08
C GLN A 1067 -41.31 -16.19 -3.98
N LYS A 1068 -40.51 -15.15 -3.68
CA LYS A 1068 -39.48 -15.15 -2.62
C LYS A 1068 -40.07 -15.42 -1.24
N GLU A 1069 -41.13 -14.71 -0.89
CA GLU A 1069 -41.84 -14.91 0.39
C GLU A 1069 -42.45 -16.31 0.52
N VAL A 1070 -42.99 -16.84 -0.58
CA VAL A 1070 -43.55 -18.19 -0.61
C VAL A 1070 -42.45 -19.25 -0.47
N ALA A 1071 -41.30 -19.11 -1.15
CA ALA A 1071 -40.16 -20.01 -1.00
C ALA A 1071 -39.66 -20.05 0.45
N LYS A 1072 -39.58 -18.89 1.12
CA LYS A 1072 -39.16 -18.79 2.52
C LYS A 1072 -40.10 -19.56 3.45
N LYS A 1073 -41.41 -19.34 3.34
CA LYS A 1073 -42.43 -20.03 4.16
C LYS A 1073 -42.47 -21.54 3.89
N LEU A 1074 -42.20 -21.97 2.67
CA LEU A 1074 -42.04 -23.38 2.35
C LEU A 1074 -40.82 -23.97 3.07
N ALA A 1075 -39.68 -23.28 3.04
CA ALA A 1075 -38.47 -23.74 3.72
C ALA A 1075 -38.64 -23.85 5.25
N GLU A 1076 -39.38 -22.92 5.87
CA GLU A 1076 -39.77 -22.98 7.30
C GLU A 1076 -40.62 -24.22 7.64
N LYS A 1077 -41.31 -24.79 6.65
CA LYS A 1077 -42.12 -26.02 6.77
C LYS A 1077 -41.35 -27.29 6.35
N GLY A 1078 -40.04 -27.18 6.07
CA GLY A 1078 -39.22 -28.29 5.57
C GLY A 1078 -39.48 -28.66 4.11
N ALA A 1079 -40.11 -27.78 3.32
CA ALA A 1079 -40.30 -27.95 1.88
C ALA A 1079 -39.34 -27.04 1.10
N PHE A 1080 -38.30 -27.62 0.49
CA PHE A 1080 -37.20 -26.87 -0.11
C PHE A 1080 -37.35 -26.77 -1.64
N VAL A 1081 -37.41 -25.54 -2.15
CA VAL A 1081 -37.42 -25.18 -3.59
C VAL A 1081 -36.59 -23.92 -3.80
N SER A 1082 -35.85 -23.82 -4.91
CA SER A 1082 -35.10 -22.59 -5.25
C SER A 1082 -36.06 -21.47 -5.67
N PHE A 1083 -35.74 -20.22 -5.33
CA PHE A 1083 -36.28 -19.02 -5.97
C PHE A 1083 -35.19 -18.40 -6.85
N ILE A 1084 -35.49 -18.03 -8.09
CA ILE A 1084 -34.53 -17.42 -9.02
C ILE A 1084 -35.01 -16.01 -9.38
N ASP A 1085 -34.12 -15.02 -9.35
CA ASP A 1085 -34.36 -13.61 -9.67
C ASP A 1085 -33.35 -13.09 -10.70
N ARG A 1086 -33.57 -13.43 -11.97
CA ARG A 1086 -32.67 -13.05 -13.07
C ARG A 1086 -32.64 -11.56 -13.38
N ASN A 1087 -33.74 -10.86 -13.13
CA ASN A 1087 -33.82 -9.42 -13.33
C ASN A 1087 -34.73 -8.81 -12.25
N PRO A 1088 -34.19 -7.98 -11.34
CA PRO A 1088 -34.97 -7.46 -10.23
C PRO A 1088 -36.07 -6.51 -10.70
N ASP A 1089 -35.89 -5.89 -11.87
CA ASP A 1089 -36.81 -4.92 -12.46
C ASP A 1089 -37.90 -5.61 -13.32
N ASP A 1090 -37.73 -6.88 -13.64
CA ASP A 1090 -38.71 -7.67 -14.39
C ASP A 1090 -39.35 -8.74 -13.49
N GLN A 1091 -40.62 -8.54 -13.16
CA GLN A 1091 -41.40 -9.54 -12.40
C GLN A 1091 -41.59 -10.86 -13.16
N ASN A 1092 -41.39 -10.87 -14.48
CA ASN A 1092 -41.38 -12.09 -15.29
C ASN A 1092 -40.07 -12.88 -15.21
N ALA A 1093 -39.01 -12.27 -14.70
CA ALA A 1093 -37.72 -12.91 -14.48
C ALA A 1093 -37.58 -13.55 -13.08
N LYS A 1094 -38.67 -13.61 -12.31
CA LYS A 1094 -38.76 -14.15 -10.94
C LYS A 1094 -39.63 -15.39 -10.89
N TYR A 1095 -39.05 -16.54 -10.57
CA TYR A 1095 -39.75 -17.83 -10.58
C TYR A 1095 -39.18 -18.80 -9.55
N PHE A 1096 -39.96 -19.82 -9.20
CA PHE A 1096 -39.44 -21.00 -8.52
C PHE A 1096 -38.72 -21.90 -9.50
N ARG A 1097 -37.64 -22.52 -9.03
CA ARG A 1097 -36.95 -23.62 -9.71
C ARG A 1097 -37.02 -24.86 -8.84
N ALA A 1098 -37.89 -25.79 -9.21
CA ALA A 1098 -37.92 -27.13 -8.62
C ALA A 1098 -36.98 -28.05 -9.42
N SER A 1099 -36.21 -28.87 -8.70
CA SER A 1099 -35.19 -29.75 -9.27
C SER A 1099 -35.16 -31.13 -8.64
N PHE A 1100 -35.15 -32.16 -9.49
CA PHE A 1100 -35.53 -33.53 -9.14
C PHE A 1100 -34.34 -34.49 -8.99
N GLN A 1101 -34.32 -35.24 -7.92
CA GLN A 1101 -33.36 -36.31 -7.62
C GLN A 1101 -33.74 -37.63 -8.31
N PRO A 1102 -32.78 -38.57 -8.48
CA PRO A 1102 -33.05 -39.88 -9.06
C PRO A 1102 -34.11 -40.70 -8.30
N ASP A 1103 -34.35 -40.37 -7.03
CA ASP A 1103 -35.19 -41.12 -6.11
C ASP A 1103 -36.35 -40.27 -5.52
N ASN A 1104 -36.67 -39.11 -6.10
CA ASN A 1104 -37.86 -38.37 -5.67
C ASN A 1104 -39.14 -39.17 -5.95
N THR A 1105 -40.07 -39.12 -5.01
CA THR A 1105 -41.32 -39.90 -5.05
C THR A 1105 -42.55 -39.03 -5.30
N ARG A 1106 -43.66 -39.65 -5.73
CA ARG A 1106 -44.95 -38.95 -5.85
C ARG A 1106 -45.50 -38.49 -4.49
N GLU A 1107 -45.22 -39.22 -3.43
CA GLU A 1107 -45.65 -38.83 -2.08
C GLU A 1107 -44.97 -37.52 -1.65
N GLU A 1108 -43.68 -37.35 -1.95
CA GLU A 1108 -42.97 -36.08 -1.72
C GLU A 1108 -43.58 -34.94 -2.53
N VAL A 1109 -43.98 -35.19 -3.79
CA VAL A 1109 -44.70 -34.21 -4.61
C VAL A 1109 -46.03 -33.82 -3.93
N ASP A 1110 -46.85 -34.79 -3.51
CA ASP A 1110 -48.14 -34.52 -2.90
C ASP A 1110 -48.00 -33.70 -1.59
N LYS A 1111 -47.00 -34.06 -0.76
CA LYS A 1111 -46.67 -33.30 0.46
C LYS A 1111 -46.22 -31.86 0.13
N PHE A 1112 -45.40 -31.68 -0.91
CA PHE A 1112 -44.99 -30.34 -1.35
C PHE A 1112 -46.18 -29.51 -1.82
N ILE A 1113 -47.05 -30.08 -2.64
CA ILE A 1113 -48.24 -29.41 -3.17
C ILE A 1113 -49.19 -29.03 -2.03
N SER A 1114 -49.34 -29.87 -1.01
CA SER A 1114 -50.09 -29.54 0.21
C SER A 1114 -49.48 -28.37 0.97
N ALA A 1115 -48.17 -28.37 1.20
CA ALA A 1115 -47.46 -27.27 1.87
C ALA A 1115 -47.57 -25.97 1.06
N LEU A 1116 -47.44 -26.05 -0.27
CA LEU A 1116 -47.60 -24.90 -1.15
C LEU A 1116 -49.02 -24.32 -1.06
N ARG A 1117 -50.07 -25.16 -1.10
CA ARG A 1117 -51.47 -24.73 -0.92
C ARG A 1117 -51.68 -23.97 0.38
N GLU A 1118 -51.11 -24.45 1.48
CA GLU A 1118 -51.23 -23.81 2.79
C GLU A 1118 -50.50 -22.46 2.85
N VAL A 1119 -49.33 -22.36 2.20
CA VAL A 1119 -48.52 -21.13 2.21
C VAL A 1119 -49.14 -20.01 1.36
N ILE A 1120 -49.82 -20.38 0.27
CA ILE A 1120 -50.40 -19.42 -0.68
C ILE A 1120 -51.83 -19.00 -0.34
N SER A 1121 -52.58 -19.82 0.43
CA SER A 1121 -53.89 -19.46 0.98
C SER A 1121 -53.76 -18.37 2.01
#